data_AF-A0AB34IVJ5-F1
#
_entry.id   AF-A0AB34IVJ5-F1
#
_cell.length_a   1.000
_cell.length_b   1.000
_cell.length_c   1.000
_cell.angle_alpha   90.00
_cell.angle_beta   90.00
_cell.angle_gamma   90.00
#
_symmetry.space_group_name_H-M   'P 1'
#
loop_
_entity.id
_entity.type
_entity.pdbx_description
1 polymer ?
#
loop_
_entity_poly.entity_id
_entity_poly.type
_entity_poly.pdbx_seq_one_letter_code
_entity_poly.pdbx_strand_id
1 'polypeptide(L)'
;MAFAQLSLADSSLGPTAWAWGGVSSADPLTYSNQLWTLSTSSASWTLKPSTGGPPRAVGAAMCALGGTLYLFGGLDASSSLRNTVYTFDTAFDVWALPGTLGSTPAARAYHAMACSHGRVYLFGGQGAASTLLSDMHHLDTRTLQWTAVGAAGAPSARKGHTITQSGERLYVFGGGGAGGARLNDAYSFDVGASAWRALQTSGELPSAREGHAAAVMDERLYIYGGVDRNGQLNDVHALSLASLRWTQPRVSGASPPPRWGMMAVLASETLYVYGGVAEQGGSQQMLSDLWRMSTRCEGTTLLTATRASFSSGDTAYSANSNCSWLIAPPGTNQQVRLFFSSFKLEASRDFVTVREATGGALLGSFSGFSLPLPVVSRTGGLLVTFTSDATVSSDGFSASYFTECDAGFYTASIEGTCLPCAVGTYSSTPGQTSCTACPTHQYAAAEGSASCTDCPLLSRAPLPAATSRASCLCLPYHHQPNGSGTDCVACPFGAYCAGGAAGARSLAGYCQVGANDFLVCCDASACAAGGGSCPEGAALGPPGKTSCETEQILSMAAAAFFVVVGVLVAAVVLCYCAGFKAGERRGARLALRSFMQRLKREEEVYARVSTFSKPCERVQVQPHVKGGDTMPASSAGSCGSTPLASGARGQQAAQPQPLGAASGAQPTSHGLAYSVVPSSEPLTPPSPPPDEASLCIGGAGTGARAIVIPSEASRHVEGLGAKPHKHTPSMAASPVGSVPTSLAESSFRPS
;
A
#
# COMPACT_ATOMS: atom_id res chain seq x y z
N MET A 1 40.95 -12.62 9.80
CA MET A 1 39.63 -11.97 9.69
C MET A 1 39.02 -11.97 11.08
N ALA A 2 38.91 -10.78 11.67
CA ALA A 2 38.44 -10.62 13.03
C ALA A 2 36.93 -10.81 13.08
N PHE A 3 36.46 -11.76 13.90
CA PHE A 3 35.06 -11.74 14.31
C PHE A 3 34.91 -10.58 15.30
N ALA A 4 34.20 -9.54 14.89
CA ALA A 4 33.80 -8.48 15.80
C ALA A 4 32.50 -8.90 16.50
N GLN A 5 32.60 -9.86 17.43
CA GLN A 5 31.54 -9.99 18.42
C GLN A 5 31.77 -8.87 19.43
N LEU A 6 31.08 -7.74 19.27
CA LEU A 6 30.71 -6.97 20.43
C LEU A 6 29.51 -7.57 21.15
N SER A 7 29.43 -7.34 22.44
CA SER A 7 28.67 -8.25 23.27
C SER A 7 27.81 -7.45 24.19
N LEU A 8 26.54 -7.82 24.24
CA LEU A 8 25.49 -6.96 24.71
C LEU A 8 24.85 -7.58 25.95
N ALA A 9 24.41 -6.69 26.81
CA ALA A 9 23.93 -6.92 28.16
C ALA A 9 22.39 -6.80 28.18
N ASP A 10 21.67 -7.85 28.61
CA ASP A 10 20.20 -7.90 28.59
C ASP A 10 19.54 -7.19 29.80
N SER A 11 18.40 -6.56 29.49
CA SER A 11 17.22 -6.01 30.22
C SER A 11 17.23 -5.57 31.69
N SER A 12 18.22 -5.93 32.51
CA SER A 12 18.25 -5.49 33.92
C SER A 12 18.71 -4.03 34.10
N LEU A 13 19.19 -3.37 33.04
CA LEU A 13 19.84 -2.05 33.09
C LEU A 13 19.09 -0.95 32.31
N GLY A 14 17.84 -1.21 31.90
CA GLY A 14 17.02 -0.24 31.18
C GLY A 14 17.27 -0.20 29.66
N PRO A 15 16.95 0.92 28.97
CA PRO A 15 16.97 1.04 27.51
C PRO A 15 18.38 1.30 26.94
N THR A 16 19.39 0.62 27.48
CA THR A 16 20.79 0.84 27.11
C THR A 16 21.47 -0.46 26.73
N ALA A 17 22.07 -0.48 25.55
CA ALA A 17 22.89 -1.60 25.09
C ALA A 17 24.38 -1.25 25.19
N TRP A 18 25.23 -2.25 25.43
CA TRP A 18 26.67 -2.07 25.69
C TRP A 18 27.53 -2.74 24.64
N ALA A 19 28.62 -2.10 24.26
CA ALA A 19 29.42 -2.49 23.11
C ALA A 19 30.91 -2.37 23.38
N TRP A 20 31.67 -3.46 23.24
CA TRP A 20 33.10 -3.47 23.52
C TRP A 20 33.94 -4.13 22.43
N GLY A 21 35.09 -3.54 22.11
CA GLY A 21 36.12 -4.16 21.27
C GLY A 21 35.82 -4.14 19.77
N GLY A 22 36.28 -5.17 19.06
CA GLY A 22 36.10 -5.30 17.60
C GLY A 22 37.21 -4.62 16.79
N VAL A 23 36.95 -4.39 15.51
CA VAL A 23 37.89 -3.75 14.58
C VAL A 23 37.40 -2.35 14.24
N SER A 24 38.26 -1.35 14.34
CA SER A 24 37.94 0.01 13.91
C SER A 24 37.87 0.06 12.39
N SER A 25 36.96 0.87 11.85
CA SER A 25 36.87 1.16 10.42
C SER A 25 37.92 2.17 9.93
N ALA A 26 38.75 2.71 10.84
CA ALA A 26 39.80 3.65 10.51
C ALA A 26 40.97 2.88 9.86
N ASP A 27 41.52 3.42 8.78
CA ASP A 27 42.69 2.86 8.09
C ASP A 27 43.98 3.40 8.75
N PRO A 28 44.92 2.54 9.23
CA PRO A 28 44.89 1.08 9.20
C PRO A 28 43.92 0.45 10.21
N LEU A 29 43.22 -0.60 9.77
CA LEU A 29 42.28 -1.37 10.61
C LEU A 29 42.97 -1.82 11.89
N THR A 30 42.50 -1.33 13.03
CA THR A 30 43.09 -1.62 14.34
C THR A 30 42.05 -2.21 15.29
N TYR A 31 42.49 -3.13 16.14
CA TYR A 31 41.62 -3.64 17.19
C TYR A 31 41.30 -2.54 18.20
N SER A 32 40.07 -2.54 18.70
CA SER A 32 39.58 -1.59 19.69
C SER A 32 39.56 -2.20 21.08
N ASN A 33 39.65 -1.35 22.10
CA ASN A 33 39.35 -1.66 23.49
C ASN A 33 38.33 -0.69 24.10
N GLN A 34 37.65 0.08 23.26
CA GLN A 34 36.67 1.06 23.69
C GLN A 34 35.38 0.37 24.12
N LEU A 35 34.77 0.90 25.18
CA LEU A 35 33.43 0.54 25.64
C LEU A 35 32.47 1.66 25.23
N TRP A 36 31.34 1.30 24.63
CA TRP A 36 30.31 2.21 24.16
C TRP A 36 28.96 1.80 24.72
N THR A 37 28.10 2.78 24.98
CA THR A 37 26.69 2.57 25.28
C THR A 37 25.82 3.11 24.16
N LEU A 38 24.78 2.37 23.77
CA LEU A 38 23.72 2.78 22.86
C LEU A 38 22.45 3.04 23.67
N SER A 39 21.97 4.27 23.68
CA SER A 39 20.62 4.59 24.15
C SER A 39 19.61 4.17 23.08
N THR A 40 18.71 3.23 23.40
CA THR A 40 17.77 2.68 22.42
C THR A 40 16.59 3.60 22.12
N SER A 41 16.33 4.58 22.99
CA SER A 41 15.29 5.60 22.80
C SER A 41 15.72 6.72 21.84
N SER A 42 16.98 7.15 21.93
CA SER A 42 17.55 8.24 21.12
C SER A 42 18.46 7.78 19.98
N ALA A 43 18.75 6.48 19.90
CA ALA A 43 19.73 5.89 18.97
C ALA A 43 21.12 6.56 19.05
N SER A 44 21.49 7.08 20.22
CA SER A 44 22.75 7.81 20.42
C SER A 44 23.79 6.95 21.12
N TRP A 45 25.02 7.04 20.63
CA TRP A 45 26.18 6.36 21.21
C TRP A 45 26.94 7.25 22.20
N THR A 46 27.43 6.66 23.29
CA THR A 46 28.27 7.36 24.27
C THR A 46 29.49 6.51 24.59
N LEU A 47 30.67 7.11 24.51
CA LEU A 47 31.93 6.44 24.85
C LEU A 47 32.09 6.40 26.38
N LYS A 48 32.50 5.25 26.90
CA LYS A 48 32.77 5.01 28.31
C LYS A 48 34.28 4.95 28.60
N PRO A 49 34.71 5.16 29.85
CA PRO A 49 36.12 5.13 30.22
C PRO A 49 36.79 3.79 29.86
N SER A 50 38.03 3.87 29.35
CA SER A 50 38.86 2.70 29.00
C SER A 50 40.02 2.47 29.98
N THR A 51 40.25 3.40 30.91
CA THR A 51 41.32 3.32 31.91
C THR A 51 41.12 2.12 32.82
N GLY A 52 42.17 1.31 33.02
CA GLY A 52 42.11 0.07 33.80
C GLY A 52 41.35 -1.07 33.10
N GLY A 53 40.87 -0.84 31.89
CA GLY A 53 40.12 -1.81 31.10
C GLY A 53 40.99 -2.83 30.36
N PRO A 54 40.34 -3.80 29.71
CA PRO A 54 40.98 -4.79 28.85
C PRO A 54 41.78 -4.14 27.71
N PRO A 55 42.85 -4.79 27.23
CA PRO A 55 43.57 -4.35 26.04
C PRO A 55 42.79 -4.66 24.75
N ARG A 56 43.29 -4.15 23.62
CA ARG A 56 42.66 -4.28 22.30
C ARG A 56 42.55 -5.75 21.88
N ALA A 57 41.33 -6.21 21.61
CA ALA A 57 41.09 -7.59 21.20
C ALA A 57 39.84 -7.74 20.33
N VAL A 58 39.76 -8.89 19.65
CA VAL A 58 38.59 -9.32 18.86
C VAL A 58 38.15 -10.72 19.31
N GLY A 59 36.89 -11.06 19.08
CA GLY A 59 36.34 -12.36 19.48
C GLY A 59 36.26 -12.59 20.99
N ALA A 60 36.24 -11.53 21.79
CA ALA A 60 35.84 -11.63 23.19
C ALA A 60 34.31 -11.74 23.29
N ALA A 61 33.81 -12.22 24.41
CA ALA A 61 32.38 -12.20 24.70
C ALA A 61 32.11 -11.51 26.05
N MET A 62 30.94 -10.90 26.16
CA MET A 62 30.48 -10.10 27.30
C MET A 62 29.02 -10.42 27.63
N CYS A 63 28.67 -10.49 28.90
CA CYS A 63 27.26 -10.43 29.30
C CYS A 63 27.11 -9.54 30.52
N ALA A 64 25.89 -9.09 30.81
CA ALA A 64 25.62 -8.32 32.03
C ALA A 64 24.78 -9.08 33.02
N LEU A 65 25.04 -8.78 34.28
CA LEU A 65 24.25 -9.27 35.39
C LEU A 65 24.34 -8.27 36.55
N GLY A 66 23.19 -7.76 36.99
CA GLY A 66 23.08 -6.99 38.24
C GLY A 66 23.92 -5.70 38.29
N GLY A 67 24.00 -4.93 37.19
CA GLY A 67 24.78 -3.69 37.15
C GLY A 67 26.24 -3.85 36.74
N THR A 68 26.69 -5.08 36.50
CA THR A 68 28.08 -5.37 36.13
C THR A 68 28.15 -6.04 34.76
N LEU A 69 29.06 -5.58 33.91
CA LEU A 69 29.44 -6.28 32.69
C LEU A 69 30.57 -7.25 32.99
N TYR A 70 30.51 -8.45 32.45
CA TYR A 70 31.55 -9.47 32.56
C TYR A 70 32.10 -9.76 31.17
N LEU A 71 33.39 -9.51 30.94
CA LEU A 71 34.08 -9.73 29.68
C LEU A 71 35.14 -10.82 29.84
N PHE A 72 35.20 -11.75 28.90
CA PHE A 72 36.21 -12.81 28.89
C PHE A 72 36.82 -13.04 27.51
N GLY A 73 38.10 -13.41 27.53
CA GLY A 73 38.83 -13.90 26.37
C GLY A 73 39.11 -12.87 25.29
N GLY A 74 39.16 -13.35 24.05
CA GLY A 74 39.55 -12.58 22.88
C GLY A 74 41.01 -12.80 22.46
N LEU A 75 41.33 -12.29 21.27
CA LEU A 75 42.67 -12.34 20.69
C LEU A 75 43.15 -10.95 20.28
N ASP A 76 44.41 -10.64 20.56
CA ASP A 76 45.04 -9.38 20.18
C ASP A 76 45.72 -9.45 18.81
N ALA A 77 46.31 -8.34 18.36
CA ALA A 77 46.88 -8.22 17.02
C ALA A 77 48.05 -9.19 16.77
N SER A 78 48.72 -9.69 17.82
CA SER A 78 49.76 -10.72 17.73
C SER A 78 49.20 -12.15 17.81
N SER A 79 47.87 -12.31 17.73
CA SER A 79 47.16 -13.59 17.88
C SER A 79 47.33 -14.24 19.26
N SER A 80 47.67 -13.46 20.29
CA SER A 80 47.72 -13.94 21.67
C SER A 80 46.32 -14.04 22.24
N LEU A 81 45.99 -15.21 22.79
CA LEU A 81 44.68 -15.51 23.39
C LEU A 81 44.67 -15.17 24.88
N ARG A 82 43.50 -14.80 25.39
CA ARG A 82 43.31 -14.46 26.81
C ARG A 82 42.29 -15.36 27.48
N ASN A 83 42.41 -15.50 28.80
CA ASN A 83 41.45 -16.16 29.70
C ASN A 83 41.17 -15.31 30.95
N THR A 84 41.44 -14.01 30.87
CA THR A 84 41.26 -13.10 31.99
C THR A 84 39.81 -12.58 31.99
N VAL A 85 39.22 -12.49 33.19
CA VAL A 85 37.91 -11.87 33.40
C VAL A 85 38.10 -10.39 33.70
N TYR A 86 37.45 -9.52 32.94
CA TYR A 86 37.32 -8.10 33.25
C TYR A 86 35.87 -7.82 33.64
N THR A 87 35.68 -6.98 34.66
CA THR A 87 34.35 -6.51 35.05
C THR A 87 34.25 -5.02 34.89
N PHE A 88 33.08 -4.52 34.47
CA PHE A 88 32.79 -3.10 34.41
C PHE A 88 31.56 -2.80 35.26
N ASP A 89 31.71 -1.91 36.25
CA ASP A 89 30.61 -1.41 37.06
C ASP A 89 29.89 -0.29 36.29
N THR A 90 28.61 -0.49 36.00
CA THR A 90 27.82 0.44 35.18
C THR A 90 27.29 1.65 35.96
N ALA A 91 27.31 1.60 37.31
CA ALA A 91 26.90 2.72 38.16
C ALA A 91 28.05 3.71 38.36
N PHE A 92 29.28 3.19 38.50
CA PHE A 92 30.48 4.01 38.74
C PHE A 92 31.33 4.24 37.49
N ASP A 93 31.03 3.57 36.38
CA ASP A 93 31.81 3.60 35.13
C ASP A 93 33.29 3.18 35.32
N VAL A 94 33.53 2.14 36.12
CA VAL A 94 34.87 1.68 36.51
C VAL A 94 35.13 0.24 36.07
N TRP A 95 36.30 0.01 35.46
CA TRP A 95 36.83 -1.32 35.19
C TRP A 95 37.51 -1.92 36.42
N ALA A 96 37.36 -3.23 36.59
CA ALA A 96 38.08 -4.01 37.57
C ALA A 96 38.60 -5.33 36.98
N LEU A 97 39.68 -5.83 37.58
CA LEU A 97 40.31 -7.10 37.25
C LEU A 97 40.16 -8.05 38.44
N PRO A 98 39.01 -8.72 38.59
CA PRO A 98 38.79 -9.61 39.72
C PRO A 98 39.74 -10.81 39.69
N GLY A 99 40.24 -11.19 40.86
CA GLY A 99 40.84 -12.51 41.06
C GLY A 99 39.77 -13.58 40.89
N THR A 100 40.06 -14.63 40.12
CA THR A 100 39.15 -15.76 39.94
C THR A 100 39.76 -17.04 40.50
N LEU A 101 38.91 -17.92 41.02
CA LEU A 101 39.29 -19.20 41.62
C LEU A 101 38.71 -20.37 40.82
N GLY A 102 39.12 -21.59 41.15
CA GLY A 102 38.55 -22.81 40.59
C GLY A 102 39.10 -23.19 39.21
N SER A 103 38.26 -23.79 38.37
CA SER A 103 38.67 -24.34 37.08
C SER A 103 38.64 -23.28 35.98
N THR A 104 39.64 -22.40 35.97
CA THR A 104 39.72 -21.31 34.99
C THR A 104 39.71 -21.85 33.55
N PRO A 105 38.82 -21.36 32.67
CA PRO A 105 38.77 -21.83 31.29
C PRO A 105 40.06 -21.50 30.54
N ALA A 106 40.44 -22.34 29.57
CA ALA A 106 41.58 -22.07 28.70
C ALA A 106 41.41 -20.76 27.90
N ALA A 107 42.54 -20.13 27.54
CA ALA A 107 42.56 -18.91 26.75
C ALA A 107 41.96 -19.13 25.35
N ARG A 108 41.03 -18.25 24.96
CA ARG A 108 40.17 -18.48 23.78
C ARG A 108 39.58 -17.20 23.19
N ALA A 109 39.15 -17.30 21.94
CA ALA A 109 38.36 -16.28 21.24
C ALA A 109 37.21 -16.94 20.48
N TYR A 110 36.25 -16.13 20.01
CA TYR A 110 35.10 -16.59 19.19
C TYR A 110 34.20 -17.62 19.88
N HIS A 111 34.20 -17.59 21.21
CA HIS A 111 33.32 -18.33 22.09
C HIS A 111 32.04 -17.51 22.33
N ALA A 112 31.00 -18.15 22.85
CA ALA A 112 29.77 -17.45 23.19
C ALA A 112 29.58 -17.42 24.71
N MET A 113 29.01 -16.33 25.24
CA MET A 113 28.69 -16.17 26.65
C MET A 113 27.24 -15.74 26.86
N ALA A 114 26.63 -16.23 27.94
CA ALA A 114 25.32 -15.78 28.41
C ALA A 114 25.32 -15.69 29.94
N CYS A 115 24.56 -14.73 30.48
CA CYS A 115 24.38 -14.56 31.91
C CYS A 115 23.01 -15.14 32.30
N SER A 116 22.96 -15.90 33.40
CA SER A 116 21.71 -16.46 33.92
C SER A 116 21.83 -16.78 35.41
N HIS A 117 20.81 -16.46 36.20
CA HIS A 117 20.68 -16.82 37.63
C HIS A 117 21.95 -16.65 38.49
N GLY A 118 22.60 -15.48 38.44
CA GLY A 118 23.80 -15.22 39.27
C GLY A 118 25.10 -15.82 38.71
N ARG A 119 25.09 -16.30 37.47
CA ARG A 119 26.24 -16.98 36.85
C ARG A 119 26.49 -16.48 35.44
N VAL A 120 27.76 -16.50 35.05
CA VAL A 120 28.22 -16.26 33.68
C VAL A 120 28.58 -17.60 33.06
N TYR A 121 27.92 -17.98 31.98
CA TYR A 121 28.16 -19.20 31.23
C TYR A 121 29.00 -18.92 30.00
N LEU A 122 29.94 -19.82 29.71
CA LEU A 122 30.84 -19.76 28.56
C LEU A 122 30.90 -21.11 27.88
N PHE A 123 30.73 -21.13 26.55
CA PHE A 123 30.81 -22.36 25.75
C PHE A 123 31.71 -22.21 24.52
N GLY A 124 32.51 -23.25 24.28
CA GLY A 124 33.27 -23.45 23.05
C GLY A 124 34.31 -22.35 22.75
N GLY A 125 34.46 -22.03 21.46
CA GLY A 125 35.44 -21.08 20.93
C GLY A 125 36.67 -21.74 20.32
N GLN A 126 37.68 -20.91 20.08
CA GLN A 126 38.95 -21.30 19.51
C GLN A 126 40.08 -21.00 20.50
N GLY A 127 40.82 -22.04 20.88
CA GLY A 127 42.03 -21.97 21.70
C GLY A 127 43.32 -21.90 20.87
N ALA A 128 44.45 -22.20 21.53
CA ALA A 128 45.77 -22.21 20.91
C ALA A 128 45.85 -23.13 19.68
N ALA A 129 46.71 -22.78 18.73
CA ALA A 129 46.86 -23.49 17.44
C ALA A 129 45.55 -23.66 16.66
N SER A 130 44.58 -22.75 16.85
CA SER A 130 43.24 -22.83 16.27
C SER A 130 42.41 -24.05 16.67
N THR A 131 42.73 -24.66 17.82
CA THR A 131 41.97 -25.80 18.36
C THR A 131 40.56 -25.36 18.73
N LEU A 132 39.54 -26.04 18.19
CA LEU A 132 38.16 -25.78 18.56
C LEU A 132 37.84 -26.42 19.91
N LEU A 133 37.07 -25.72 20.73
CA LEU A 133 36.71 -26.13 22.08
C LEU A 133 35.22 -26.50 22.15
N SER A 134 34.88 -27.43 23.04
CA SER A 134 33.51 -27.91 23.35
C SER A 134 33.22 -27.91 24.85
N ASP A 135 34.12 -27.34 25.66
CA ASP A 135 33.93 -27.25 27.09
C ASP A 135 32.95 -26.13 27.44
N MET A 136 32.17 -26.36 28.49
CA MET A 136 31.28 -25.40 29.12
C MET A 136 31.80 -25.10 30.51
N HIS A 137 31.85 -23.81 30.85
CA HIS A 137 32.20 -23.35 32.20
C HIS A 137 31.16 -22.36 32.67
N HIS A 138 31.00 -22.26 33.99
CA HIS A 138 30.29 -21.14 34.57
C HIS A 138 31.11 -20.48 35.70
N LEU A 139 30.99 -19.16 35.80
CA LEU A 139 31.53 -18.35 36.88
C LEU A 139 30.38 -17.93 37.79
N ASP A 140 30.46 -18.29 39.07
CA ASP A 140 29.57 -17.73 40.09
C ASP A 140 29.95 -16.27 40.34
N THR A 141 29.02 -15.34 40.15
CA THR A 141 29.34 -13.90 40.23
C THR A 141 29.51 -13.38 41.64
N ARG A 142 29.10 -14.14 42.67
CA ARG A 142 29.28 -13.75 44.08
C ARG A 142 30.63 -14.22 44.61
N THR A 143 31.04 -15.43 44.25
CA THR A 143 32.30 -16.01 44.74
C THR A 143 33.47 -15.85 43.77
N LEU A 144 33.20 -15.46 42.53
CA LEU A 144 34.18 -15.37 41.43
C LEU A 144 34.92 -16.69 41.21
N GLN A 145 34.23 -17.81 41.43
CA GLN A 145 34.77 -19.15 41.24
C GLN A 145 34.25 -19.77 39.94
N TRP A 146 35.20 -20.20 39.10
CA TRP A 146 34.93 -20.99 37.90
C TRP A 146 34.67 -22.45 38.23
N THR A 147 33.67 -23.01 37.56
CA THR A 147 33.31 -24.42 37.63
C THR A 147 33.10 -24.97 36.22
N ALA A 148 33.83 -26.04 35.89
CA ALA A 148 33.65 -26.80 34.68
C ALA A 148 32.32 -27.57 34.72
N VAL A 149 31.55 -27.48 33.65
CA VAL A 149 30.26 -28.17 33.50
C VAL A 149 30.48 -29.47 32.71
N GLY A 150 29.77 -30.53 33.08
CA GLY A 150 29.90 -31.83 32.44
C GLY A 150 29.64 -31.80 30.92
N ALA A 151 30.42 -32.59 30.18
CA ALA A 151 30.35 -32.67 28.72
C ALA A 151 29.29 -33.67 28.19
N ALA A 152 28.56 -34.36 29.07
CA ALA A 152 27.59 -35.36 28.67
C ALA A 152 26.46 -34.72 27.84
N GLY A 153 26.30 -35.17 26.59
CA GLY A 153 25.31 -34.63 25.65
C GLY A 153 25.64 -33.23 25.11
N ALA A 154 26.84 -32.69 25.39
CA ALA A 154 27.25 -31.37 24.95
C ALA A 154 27.41 -31.28 23.42
N PRO A 155 27.23 -30.09 22.83
CA PRO A 155 27.48 -29.87 21.41
C PRO A 155 28.94 -30.13 21.04
N SER A 156 29.17 -30.46 19.77
CA SER A 156 30.52 -30.60 19.21
C SER A 156 31.34 -29.30 19.30
N ALA A 157 32.67 -29.43 19.25
CA ALA A 157 33.58 -28.30 19.33
C ALA A 157 33.36 -27.29 18.20
N ARG A 158 33.24 -26.00 18.56
CA ARG A 158 32.76 -24.96 17.63
C ARG A 158 33.18 -23.55 18.01
N LYS A 159 33.24 -22.66 17.03
CA LYS A 159 33.42 -21.20 17.21
C LYS A 159 32.39 -20.40 16.41
N GLY A 160 32.23 -19.11 16.72
CA GLY A 160 31.32 -18.23 15.98
C GLY A 160 29.85 -18.69 16.00
N HIS A 161 29.48 -19.47 17.02
CA HIS A 161 28.12 -19.87 17.33
C HIS A 161 27.51 -18.82 18.26
N THR A 162 26.21 -18.89 18.48
CA THR A 162 25.51 -18.03 19.43
C THR A 162 25.06 -18.83 20.65
N ILE A 163 25.00 -18.15 21.80
CA ILE A 163 24.33 -18.63 23.01
C ILE A 163 23.33 -17.55 23.44
N THR A 164 22.08 -17.92 23.67
CA THR A 164 21.00 -17.00 24.04
C THR A 164 20.23 -17.55 25.24
N GLN A 165 19.81 -16.69 26.16
CA GLN A 165 19.10 -17.10 27.37
C GLN A 165 17.59 -16.93 27.20
N SER A 166 16.81 -17.89 27.70
CA SER A 166 15.37 -17.76 27.86
C SER A 166 14.89 -18.64 29.02
N GLY A 167 14.29 -18.03 30.05
CA GLY A 167 13.97 -18.70 31.30
C GLY A 167 15.21 -19.37 31.93
N GLU A 168 15.06 -20.60 32.41
CA GLU A 168 16.16 -21.40 32.98
C GLU A 168 17.00 -22.14 31.94
N ARG A 169 16.94 -21.73 30.66
CA ARG A 169 17.63 -22.41 29.56
C ARG A 169 18.54 -21.48 28.77
N LEU A 170 19.65 -22.06 28.32
CA LEU A 170 20.55 -21.45 27.34
C LEU A 170 20.45 -22.21 26.02
N TYR A 171 20.27 -21.51 24.92
CA TYR A 171 20.14 -22.08 23.59
C TYR A 171 21.38 -21.82 22.78
N VAL A 172 21.97 -22.87 22.21
CA VAL A 172 23.15 -22.82 21.34
C VAL A 172 22.74 -23.17 19.92
N PHE A 173 23.14 -22.36 18.95
CA PHE A 173 22.86 -22.61 17.54
C PHE A 173 24.07 -22.39 16.64
N GLY A 174 24.24 -23.30 15.68
CA GLY A 174 25.19 -23.19 14.57
C GLY A 174 26.67 -23.09 14.98
N GLY A 175 27.44 -22.36 14.17
CA GLY A 175 28.88 -22.14 14.33
C GLY A 175 29.75 -22.92 13.35
N GLY A 176 31.06 -22.65 13.40
CA GLY A 176 32.09 -23.36 12.66
C GLY A 176 32.69 -24.50 13.49
N GLY A 177 32.54 -25.73 13.01
CA GLY A 177 33.09 -26.96 13.58
C GLY A 177 34.38 -27.43 12.90
N ALA A 178 34.79 -28.66 13.22
CA ALA A 178 36.03 -29.26 12.73
C ALA A 178 36.11 -29.30 11.19
N GLY A 179 37.32 -29.14 10.65
CA GLY A 179 37.56 -29.14 9.20
C GLY A 179 36.91 -27.98 8.44
N GLY A 180 36.50 -26.90 9.13
CA GLY A 180 35.80 -25.77 8.52
C GLY A 180 34.33 -26.05 8.20
N ALA A 181 33.76 -27.14 8.74
CA ALA A 181 32.35 -27.43 8.60
C ALA A 181 31.50 -26.36 9.29
N ARG A 182 30.48 -25.84 8.62
CA ARG A 182 29.47 -24.98 9.24
C ARG A 182 28.35 -25.85 9.77
N LEU A 183 27.72 -25.44 10.86
CA LEU A 183 26.71 -26.19 11.60
C LEU A 183 25.35 -25.48 11.58
N ASN A 184 24.27 -26.25 11.65
CA ASN A 184 22.88 -25.77 11.85
C ASN A 184 22.15 -26.57 12.95
N ASP A 185 22.92 -27.23 13.82
CA ASP A 185 22.38 -27.96 14.97
C ASP A 185 21.99 -26.98 16.10
N ALA A 186 20.99 -27.39 16.89
CA ALA A 186 20.45 -26.60 18.00
C ALA A 186 20.48 -27.43 19.29
N TYR A 187 20.91 -26.81 20.38
CA TYR A 187 20.98 -27.43 21.70
C TYR A 187 20.39 -26.49 22.76
N SER A 188 19.86 -27.07 23.82
CA SER A 188 19.53 -26.35 25.05
C SER A 188 20.35 -26.88 26.21
N PHE A 189 20.85 -25.99 27.05
CA PHE A 189 21.42 -26.30 28.35
C PHE A 189 20.45 -25.86 29.45
N ASP A 190 20.06 -26.79 30.31
CA ASP A 190 19.20 -26.53 31.46
C ASP A 190 20.06 -26.07 32.64
N VAL A 191 19.86 -24.82 33.08
CA VAL A 191 20.69 -24.17 34.11
C VAL A 191 20.49 -24.82 35.47
N GLY A 192 19.26 -25.20 35.81
CA GLY A 192 18.93 -25.84 37.08
C GLY A 192 19.49 -27.27 37.15
N ALA A 193 19.25 -28.07 36.11
CA ALA A 193 19.73 -29.45 36.06
C ALA A 193 21.21 -29.58 35.67
N SER A 194 21.84 -28.52 35.18
CA SER A 194 23.20 -28.54 34.62
C SER A 194 23.38 -29.61 33.54
N ALA A 195 22.42 -29.72 32.64
CA ALA A 195 22.34 -30.80 31.66
C ALA A 195 22.10 -30.29 30.24
N TRP A 196 22.77 -30.92 29.28
CA TRP A 196 22.60 -30.65 27.85
C TRP A 196 21.47 -31.49 27.25
N ARG A 197 20.79 -30.90 26.26
CA ARG A 197 19.82 -31.58 25.42
C ARG A 197 19.97 -31.13 23.97
N ALA A 198 20.16 -32.08 23.06
CA ALA A 198 20.05 -31.83 21.62
C ALA A 198 18.57 -31.58 21.26
N LEU A 199 18.30 -30.50 20.53
CA LEU A 199 16.95 -30.14 20.12
C LEU A 199 16.62 -30.77 18.77
N GLN A 200 15.51 -31.52 18.72
CA GLN A 200 14.97 -32.05 17.48
C GLN A 200 14.13 -30.97 16.82
N THR A 201 14.75 -30.22 15.89
CA THR A 201 14.08 -29.11 15.21
C THR A 201 13.50 -29.54 13.87
N SER A 202 12.45 -28.85 13.40
CA SER A 202 11.76 -29.14 12.13
C SER A 202 11.34 -27.85 11.42
N GLY A 203 10.76 -27.94 10.23
CA GLY A 203 10.26 -26.78 9.48
C GLY A 203 11.30 -26.19 8.52
N GLU A 204 11.29 -24.86 8.36
CA GLU A 204 12.15 -24.13 7.44
C GLU A 204 13.53 -23.90 8.07
N LEU A 205 14.31 -24.99 8.09
CA LEU A 205 15.62 -25.05 8.72
C LEU A 205 16.59 -24.03 8.09
N PRO A 206 17.27 -23.22 8.89
CA PRO A 206 18.33 -22.35 8.39
C PRO A 206 19.49 -23.18 7.82
N SER A 207 20.16 -22.62 6.81
CA SER A 207 21.40 -23.18 6.30
C SER A 207 22.49 -23.21 7.38
N ALA A 208 23.41 -24.16 7.27
CA ALA A 208 24.54 -24.29 8.19
C ALA A 208 25.48 -23.09 8.12
N ARG A 209 25.65 -22.38 9.24
CA ARG A 209 26.22 -21.03 9.26
C ARG A 209 27.00 -20.73 10.53
N GLU A 210 27.93 -19.78 10.42
CA GLU A 210 28.67 -19.20 11.54
C GLU A 210 28.63 -17.66 11.48
N GLY A 211 28.95 -17.01 12.60
CA GLY A 211 28.99 -15.55 12.68
C GLY A 211 27.63 -14.87 12.46
N HIS A 212 26.53 -15.60 12.64
CA HIS A 212 25.18 -15.06 12.64
C HIS A 212 24.91 -14.35 13.96
N ALA A 213 23.98 -13.41 13.95
CA ALA A 213 23.48 -12.79 15.16
C ALA A 213 22.25 -13.57 15.66
N ALA A 214 22.04 -13.64 16.98
CA ALA A 214 20.88 -14.30 17.55
C ALA A 214 20.39 -13.57 18.81
N ALA A 215 19.07 -13.59 19.02
CA ALA A 215 18.43 -13.14 20.24
C ALA A 215 17.10 -13.88 20.42
N VAL A 216 16.67 -14.05 21.68
CA VAL A 216 15.33 -14.57 21.97
C VAL A 216 14.38 -13.40 22.20
N MET A 217 13.22 -13.42 21.55
CA MET A 217 12.14 -12.44 21.67
C MET A 217 10.81 -13.21 21.56
N ASP A 218 9.84 -12.93 22.42
CA ASP A 218 8.49 -13.55 22.40
C ASP A 218 8.49 -15.08 22.27
N GLU A 219 9.27 -15.76 23.14
CA GLU A 219 9.46 -17.22 23.16
C GLU A 219 9.98 -17.84 21.84
N ARG A 220 10.62 -17.01 21.00
CA ARG A 220 11.24 -17.42 19.76
C ARG A 220 12.71 -17.04 19.73
N LEU A 221 13.55 -17.97 19.32
CA LEU A 221 14.95 -17.69 18.99
C LEU A 221 15.01 -17.17 17.55
N TYR A 222 15.32 -15.89 17.39
CA TYR A 222 15.59 -15.27 16.10
C TYR A 222 17.07 -15.37 15.77
N ILE A 223 17.38 -15.71 14.52
CA ILE A 223 18.72 -15.60 13.95
C ILE A 223 18.68 -14.70 12.73
N TYR A 224 19.76 -13.95 12.52
CA TYR A 224 19.92 -13.08 11.37
C TYR A 224 21.30 -13.24 10.74
N GLY A 225 21.33 -13.38 9.41
CA GLY A 225 22.54 -13.36 8.60
C GLY A 225 23.55 -14.45 8.94
N GLY A 226 24.84 -14.09 8.91
CA GLY A 226 25.97 -15.01 9.04
C GLY A 226 26.54 -15.39 7.68
N VAL A 227 27.38 -16.42 7.67
CA VAL A 227 28.00 -16.94 6.44
C VAL A 227 27.77 -18.44 6.33
N ASP A 228 27.31 -18.89 5.16
CA ASP A 228 27.21 -20.30 4.78
C ASP A 228 28.14 -20.63 3.61
N ARG A 229 28.03 -21.86 3.08
CA ARG A 229 28.87 -22.34 1.96
C ARG A 229 28.72 -21.52 0.67
N ASN A 230 27.62 -20.81 0.50
CA ASN A 230 27.31 -20.02 -0.68
C ASN A 230 27.67 -18.54 -0.52
N GLY A 231 27.91 -18.07 0.71
CA GLY A 231 28.36 -16.71 0.98
C GLY A 231 27.73 -16.12 2.23
N GLN A 232 27.73 -14.79 2.28
CA GLN A 232 27.12 -14.02 3.37
C GLN A 232 25.59 -14.00 3.21
N LEU A 233 24.89 -13.93 4.32
CA LEU A 233 23.44 -14.04 4.39
C LEU A 233 22.80 -12.79 5.01
N ASN A 234 21.55 -12.51 4.63
CA ASN A 234 20.67 -11.50 5.22
C ASN A 234 19.26 -12.04 5.53
N ASP A 235 19.12 -13.36 5.59
CA ASP A 235 17.89 -14.02 5.97
C ASP A 235 17.63 -13.90 7.48
N VAL A 236 16.35 -13.91 7.85
CA VAL A 236 15.88 -14.02 9.22
C VAL A 236 15.19 -15.37 9.37
N HIS A 237 15.53 -16.13 10.40
CA HIS A 237 14.77 -17.31 10.79
C HIS A 237 14.37 -17.21 12.25
N ALA A 238 13.23 -17.81 12.60
CA ALA A 238 12.71 -17.87 13.96
C ALA A 238 12.40 -19.32 14.34
N LEU A 239 12.93 -19.76 15.49
CA LEU A 239 12.61 -21.04 16.11
C LEU A 239 11.62 -20.82 17.24
N SER A 240 10.42 -21.40 17.15
CA SER A 240 9.53 -21.49 18.31
C SER A 240 10.16 -22.36 19.39
N LEU A 241 10.37 -21.81 20.59
CA LEU A 241 10.96 -22.56 21.70
C LEU A 241 9.97 -23.57 22.31
N ALA A 242 8.66 -23.38 22.10
CA ALA A 242 7.62 -24.32 22.51
C ALA A 242 7.51 -25.53 21.57
N SER A 243 7.45 -25.30 20.25
CA SER A 243 7.24 -26.36 19.27
C SER A 243 8.52 -26.89 18.61
N LEU A 244 9.66 -26.23 18.83
CA LEU A 244 10.95 -26.49 18.18
C LEU A 244 10.84 -26.51 16.64
N ARG A 245 9.96 -25.68 16.08
CA ARG A 245 9.77 -25.53 14.63
C ARG A 245 10.33 -24.21 14.15
N TRP A 246 11.17 -24.27 13.13
CA TRP A 246 11.70 -23.13 12.39
C TRP A 246 10.70 -22.62 11.36
N THR A 247 10.65 -21.30 11.23
CA THR A 247 9.91 -20.56 10.20
C THR A 247 10.77 -19.41 9.70
N GLN A 248 10.61 -19.03 8.44
CA GLN A 248 11.18 -17.82 7.87
C GLN A 248 10.12 -16.70 7.92
N PRO A 249 10.13 -15.82 8.94
CA PRO A 249 9.12 -14.78 9.09
C PRO A 249 9.17 -13.80 7.92
N ARG A 250 8.00 -13.28 7.51
CA ARG A 250 7.95 -12.16 6.57
C ARG A 250 8.46 -10.89 7.24
N VAL A 251 9.51 -10.30 6.67
CA VAL A 251 10.10 -9.05 7.15
C VAL A 251 9.64 -7.90 6.24
N SER A 252 9.12 -6.83 6.84
CA SER A 252 8.73 -5.60 6.14
C SER A 252 9.75 -4.48 6.36
N GLY A 253 9.84 -3.54 5.42
CA GLY A 253 10.76 -2.41 5.48
C GLY A 253 12.09 -2.68 4.77
N ALA A 254 13.07 -1.80 5.00
CA ALA A 254 14.41 -1.99 4.44
C ALA A 254 15.11 -3.15 5.16
N SER A 255 15.69 -4.07 4.38
CA SER A 255 16.51 -5.15 4.92
C SER A 255 17.97 -4.73 4.96
N PRO A 256 18.73 -5.08 6.02
CA PRO A 256 20.17 -4.92 5.99
C PRO A 256 20.79 -5.80 4.89
N PRO A 257 21.92 -5.39 4.29
CA PRO A 257 22.64 -6.22 3.33
C PRO A 257 23.25 -7.47 3.98
N PRO A 258 23.57 -8.51 3.17
CA PRO A 258 24.23 -9.73 3.64
C PRO A 258 25.50 -9.44 4.43
N ARG A 259 25.64 -10.08 5.58
CA ARG A 259 26.73 -9.80 6.51
C ARG A 259 26.95 -10.92 7.53
N TRP A 260 28.14 -10.94 8.11
CA TRP A 260 28.53 -11.86 9.17
C TRP A 260 29.40 -11.15 10.22
N GLY A 261 29.55 -11.77 11.39
CA GLY A 261 30.32 -11.19 12.50
C GLY A 261 29.68 -9.94 13.09
N MET A 262 28.35 -9.84 13.00
CA MET A 262 27.54 -8.79 13.64
C MET A 262 27.24 -9.17 15.07
N MET A 263 26.54 -8.28 15.77
CA MET A 263 26.03 -8.61 17.09
C MET A 263 24.60 -8.15 17.24
N ALA A 264 23.86 -8.94 18.02
CA ALA A 264 22.47 -8.71 18.33
C ALA A 264 22.26 -8.51 19.82
N VAL A 265 21.32 -7.64 20.16
CA VAL A 265 20.77 -7.48 21.50
C VAL A 265 19.28 -7.34 21.42
N LEU A 266 18.58 -7.92 22.38
CA LEU A 266 17.21 -7.54 22.66
C LEU A 266 17.21 -6.39 23.65
N ALA A 267 16.61 -5.26 23.28
CA ALA A 267 16.39 -4.14 24.19
C ALA A 267 15.01 -3.54 23.94
N SER A 268 14.21 -3.38 25.00
CA SER A 268 12.83 -2.85 24.90
C SER A 268 11.97 -3.60 23.85
N GLU A 269 12.06 -4.94 23.84
CA GLU A 269 11.35 -5.83 22.91
C GLU A 269 11.68 -5.58 21.42
N THR A 270 12.83 -4.96 21.16
CA THR A 270 13.35 -4.73 19.81
C THR A 270 14.73 -5.37 19.70
N LEU A 271 14.94 -6.15 18.64
CA LEU A 271 16.22 -6.74 18.31
C LEU A 271 17.06 -5.70 17.55
N TYR A 272 18.19 -5.30 18.10
CA TYR A 272 19.14 -4.41 17.44
C TYR A 272 20.30 -5.23 16.87
N VAL A 273 20.66 -4.99 15.61
CA VAL A 273 21.86 -5.55 14.96
C VAL A 273 22.80 -4.41 14.63
N TYR A 274 24.06 -4.50 15.05
CA TYR A 274 25.06 -3.48 14.72
C TYR A 274 26.28 -4.07 14.02
N GLY A 275 26.74 -3.35 13.00
CA GLY A 275 28.00 -3.60 12.31
C GLY A 275 28.10 -4.95 11.61
N GLY A 276 29.27 -5.57 11.74
CA GLY A 276 29.68 -6.77 11.01
C GLY A 276 30.42 -6.45 9.72
N VAL A 277 30.60 -7.48 8.89
CA VAL A 277 31.34 -7.39 7.62
C VAL A 277 30.42 -7.77 6.48
N ALA A 278 30.35 -6.91 5.46
CA ALA A 278 29.72 -7.21 4.17
C ALA A 278 30.76 -7.29 3.06
N GLU A 279 30.46 -8.05 2.02
CA GLU A 279 31.22 -8.03 0.77
C GLU A 279 30.59 -7.02 -0.20
N GLN A 280 31.37 -6.00 -0.60
CA GLN A 280 30.98 -5.02 -1.62
C GLN A 280 32.08 -4.88 -2.67
N GLY A 281 31.71 -5.06 -3.94
CA GLY A 281 32.63 -4.88 -5.08
C GLY A 281 33.86 -5.81 -5.05
N GLY A 282 33.77 -6.99 -4.43
CA GLY A 282 34.88 -7.94 -4.27
C GLY A 282 35.84 -7.61 -3.10
N SER A 283 35.49 -6.64 -2.26
CA SER A 283 36.24 -6.28 -1.05
C SER A 283 35.39 -6.46 0.21
N GLN A 284 36.03 -6.83 1.32
CA GLN A 284 35.37 -6.91 2.63
C GLN A 284 35.28 -5.52 3.25
N GLN A 285 34.07 -5.06 3.53
CA GLN A 285 33.78 -3.77 4.14
C GLN A 285 33.30 -3.97 5.57
N MET A 286 33.96 -3.30 6.52
CA MET A 286 33.49 -3.21 7.90
C MET A 286 32.34 -2.22 7.99
N LEU A 287 31.26 -2.61 8.67
CA LEU A 287 30.04 -1.82 8.77
C LEU A 287 29.90 -1.21 10.16
N SER A 288 29.29 -0.03 10.21
CA SER A 288 29.00 0.72 11.45
C SER A 288 27.53 1.15 11.53
N ASP A 289 26.68 0.57 10.68
CA ASP A 289 25.24 0.80 10.67
C ASP A 289 24.54 0.05 11.80
N LEU A 290 23.45 0.64 12.28
CA LEU A 290 22.58 0.09 13.31
C LEU A 290 21.22 -0.22 12.69
N TRP A 291 20.83 -1.48 12.77
CA TRP A 291 19.53 -1.98 12.33
C TRP A 291 18.70 -2.39 13.54
N ARG A 292 17.38 -2.31 13.41
CA ARG A 292 16.46 -2.78 14.44
C ARG A 292 15.31 -3.55 13.81
N MET A 293 14.86 -4.58 14.50
CA MET A 293 13.72 -5.43 14.12
C MET A 293 12.83 -5.59 15.35
N SER A 294 11.53 -5.34 15.17
CA SER A 294 10.51 -5.50 16.21
C SER A 294 9.51 -6.56 15.75
N THR A 295 8.94 -7.31 16.70
CA THR A 295 7.73 -8.11 16.42
C THR A 295 6.50 -7.24 16.28
N ARG A 296 6.52 -6.01 16.83
CA ARG A 296 5.50 -5.01 16.54
C ARG A 296 5.68 -4.46 15.15
N CYS A 297 4.56 -4.26 14.46
CA CYS A 297 4.61 -3.50 13.23
C CYS A 297 4.77 -2.01 13.60
N GLU A 298 5.76 -1.35 13.02
CA GLU A 298 6.06 0.06 13.27
C GLU A 298 6.41 0.78 11.96
N GLY A 299 6.12 2.08 11.90
CA GLY A 299 6.52 2.95 10.79
C GLY A 299 5.60 2.87 9.56
N THR A 300 6.09 3.37 8.43
CA THR A 300 5.31 3.42 7.17
C THR A 300 6.02 2.63 6.08
N THR A 301 5.34 1.66 5.49
CA THR A 301 5.80 0.93 4.30
C THR A 301 5.24 1.60 3.05
N LEU A 302 6.10 1.95 2.09
CA LEU A 302 5.69 2.47 0.79
C LEU A 302 5.41 1.32 -0.18
N LEU A 303 4.22 1.31 -0.78
CA LEU A 303 3.77 0.31 -1.74
C LEU A 303 3.51 0.98 -3.10
N THR A 304 4.41 0.77 -4.06
CA THR A 304 4.35 1.38 -5.40
C THR A 304 3.88 0.41 -6.49
N ALA A 305 3.73 -0.88 -6.18
CA ALA A 305 3.21 -1.85 -7.16
C ALA A 305 1.73 -1.56 -7.48
N THR A 306 1.30 -1.83 -8.70
CA THR A 306 -0.11 -1.72 -9.13
C THR A 306 -1.01 -2.76 -8.46
N ARG A 307 -0.44 -3.82 -7.89
CA ARG A 307 -1.13 -4.83 -7.08
C ARG A 307 -0.17 -5.38 -6.03
N ALA A 308 -0.61 -5.47 -4.78
CA ALA A 308 0.12 -6.16 -3.72
C ALA A 308 -0.81 -6.55 -2.57
N SER A 309 -0.28 -7.37 -1.67
CA SER A 309 -0.93 -7.79 -0.43
C SER A 309 -0.04 -7.45 0.77
N PHE A 310 -0.67 -7.15 1.90
CA PHE A 310 -0.01 -6.86 3.17
C PHE A 310 -0.89 -7.32 4.34
N SER A 311 -0.31 -7.52 5.51
CA SER A 311 -1.02 -8.01 6.71
C SER A 311 -0.44 -7.40 7.98
N SER A 312 -1.14 -7.60 9.10
CA SER A 312 -0.63 -7.30 10.45
C SER A 312 0.36 -8.35 10.99
N GLY A 313 0.79 -9.32 10.16
CA GLY A 313 1.66 -10.43 10.55
C GLY A 313 1.18 -11.80 10.02
N ASP A 314 1.99 -12.84 10.24
CA ASP A 314 1.66 -14.25 9.91
C ASP A 314 0.94 -14.99 11.07
N THR A 315 0.88 -14.36 12.24
CA THR A 315 0.23 -14.87 13.47
C THR A 315 -0.60 -13.77 14.11
N ALA A 316 -1.07 -14.00 15.34
CA ALA A 316 -1.68 -12.94 16.15
C ALA A 316 -0.79 -11.69 16.17
N TYR A 317 -1.39 -10.51 16.02
CA TYR A 317 -0.65 -9.25 15.96
C TYR A 317 -0.10 -8.87 17.34
N SER A 318 1.01 -8.16 17.35
CA SER A 318 1.65 -7.70 18.58
C SER A 318 0.90 -6.52 19.20
N ALA A 319 0.78 -6.48 20.52
CA ALA A 319 0.25 -5.33 21.25
C ALA A 319 1.12 -4.07 21.01
N ASN A 320 0.52 -2.89 21.18
CA ASN A 320 1.14 -1.58 20.92
C ASN A 320 1.68 -1.40 19.49
N SER A 321 1.11 -2.09 18.51
CA SER A 321 1.48 -1.94 17.11
C SER A 321 1.02 -0.59 16.56
N ASN A 322 1.85 0.07 15.76
CA ASN A 322 1.51 1.32 15.08
C ASN A 322 2.25 1.39 13.74
N CYS A 323 1.70 0.71 12.75
CA CYS A 323 2.25 0.67 11.40
C CYS A 323 1.27 1.20 10.38
N SER A 324 1.83 1.62 9.26
CA SER A 324 1.06 2.13 8.14
C SER A 324 1.62 1.66 6.81
N TRP A 325 0.75 1.61 5.81
CA TRP A 325 1.09 1.31 4.42
C TRP A 325 0.61 2.48 3.57
N LEU A 326 1.56 3.18 2.97
CA LEU A 326 1.29 4.20 1.97
C LEU A 326 1.25 3.53 0.60
N ILE A 327 0.05 3.29 0.11
CA ILE A 327 -0.20 2.75 -1.23
C ILE A 327 -0.19 3.93 -2.20
N ALA A 328 0.89 4.04 -2.97
CA ALA A 328 1.10 5.11 -3.94
C ALA A 328 1.70 4.55 -5.25
N PRO A 329 0.92 3.77 -6.04
CA PRO A 329 1.38 3.27 -7.32
C PRO A 329 1.57 4.42 -8.30
N PRO A 330 2.63 4.39 -9.14
CA PRO A 330 2.86 5.43 -10.11
C PRO A 330 1.79 5.35 -11.20
N GLY A 331 1.12 6.46 -11.48
CA GLY A 331 0.09 6.54 -12.52
C GLY A 331 -0.87 7.71 -12.32
N THR A 332 -1.52 8.13 -13.39
CA THR A 332 -2.55 9.17 -13.39
C THR A 332 -3.86 8.60 -13.94
N ASN A 333 -4.99 9.18 -13.54
CA ASN A 333 -6.33 8.73 -13.95
C ASN A 333 -6.63 7.26 -13.55
N GLN A 334 -6.21 6.92 -12.34
CA GLN A 334 -6.42 5.60 -11.74
C GLN A 334 -6.87 5.74 -10.29
N GLN A 335 -7.64 4.76 -9.85
CA GLN A 335 -8.07 4.59 -8.47
C GLN A 335 -7.46 3.34 -7.86
N VAL A 336 -7.32 3.34 -6.54
CA VAL A 336 -6.84 2.18 -5.76
C VAL A 336 -8.03 1.54 -5.06
N ARG A 337 -8.27 0.25 -5.31
CA ARG A 337 -9.28 -0.54 -4.61
C ARG A 337 -8.60 -1.46 -3.59
N LEU A 338 -8.89 -1.25 -2.31
CA LEU A 338 -8.43 -2.03 -1.17
C LEU A 338 -9.54 -2.97 -0.70
N PHE A 339 -9.19 -4.21 -0.37
CA PHE A 339 -10.10 -5.19 0.23
C PHE A 339 -9.37 -6.07 1.25
N PHE A 340 -10.13 -6.59 2.21
CA PHE A 340 -9.61 -7.48 3.26
C PHE A 340 -10.02 -8.92 2.96
N SER A 341 -9.11 -9.87 3.16
CA SER A 341 -9.38 -11.31 3.07
C SER A 341 -9.54 -11.98 4.43
N SER A 342 -8.99 -11.38 5.49
CA SER A 342 -9.24 -11.74 6.89
C SER A 342 -9.23 -10.48 7.76
N PHE A 343 -10.01 -10.48 8.84
CA PHE A 343 -10.09 -9.35 9.76
C PHE A 343 -10.56 -9.79 11.16
N LYS A 344 -9.65 -9.80 12.12
CA LYS A 344 -9.90 -10.15 13.53
C LYS A 344 -9.07 -9.26 14.44
N LEU A 345 -9.67 -8.20 14.96
CA LEU A 345 -9.06 -7.24 15.88
C LEU A 345 -9.87 -7.15 17.18
N GLU A 346 -9.27 -6.65 18.26
CA GLU A 346 -10.03 -6.29 19.45
C GLU A 346 -11.07 -5.21 19.11
N ALA A 347 -12.33 -5.48 19.44
CA ALA A 347 -13.41 -4.56 19.13
C ALA A 347 -13.28 -3.25 19.92
N SER A 348 -13.37 -2.11 19.23
CA SER A 348 -13.36 -0.76 19.84
C SER A 348 -12.06 -0.35 20.54
N ARG A 349 -10.97 -1.10 20.41
CA ARG A 349 -9.64 -0.80 20.95
C ARG A 349 -8.59 -0.76 19.86
N ASP A 350 -8.59 -1.78 19.01
CA ASP A 350 -7.66 -1.92 17.90
C ASP A 350 -8.33 -1.56 16.58
N PHE A 351 -7.64 -0.77 15.77
CA PHE A 351 -8.23 -0.16 14.59
C PHE A 351 -7.34 -0.25 13.36
N VAL A 352 -7.97 -0.54 12.22
CA VAL A 352 -7.44 -0.21 10.91
C VAL A 352 -8.17 1.01 10.39
N THR A 353 -7.44 2.10 10.19
CA THR A 353 -7.94 3.33 9.58
C THR A 353 -7.44 3.44 8.15
N VAL A 354 -8.31 3.85 7.24
CA VAL A 354 -7.99 4.03 5.82
C VAL A 354 -8.28 5.48 5.46
N ARG A 355 -7.27 6.17 4.93
CA ARG A 355 -7.33 7.58 4.52
C ARG A 355 -6.88 7.74 3.07
N GLU A 356 -7.33 8.80 2.41
CA GLU A 356 -6.73 9.23 1.14
C GLU A 356 -5.27 9.63 1.40
N ALA A 357 -4.35 9.15 0.56
CA ALA A 357 -2.93 9.52 0.66
C ALA A 357 -2.74 11.04 0.45
N THR A 358 -3.53 11.61 -0.48
CA THR A 358 -3.55 13.05 -0.75
C THR A 358 -4.67 13.69 0.06
N GLY A 359 -4.34 14.69 0.88
CA GLY A 359 -5.33 15.44 1.68
C GLY A 359 -5.82 14.75 2.95
N GLY A 360 -5.53 13.47 3.17
CA GLY A 360 -5.71 12.78 4.46
C GLY A 360 -7.16 12.51 4.88
N ALA A 361 -8.12 12.63 3.95
CA ALA A 361 -9.54 12.40 4.21
C ALA A 361 -9.79 10.97 4.70
N LEU A 362 -10.54 10.80 5.79
CA LEU A 362 -10.86 9.49 6.35
C LEU A 362 -11.92 8.78 5.50
N LEU A 363 -11.59 7.60 4.98
CA LEU A 363 -12.49 6.75 4.19
C LEU A 363 -13.13 5.65 5.03
N GLY A 364 -12.46 5.19 6.09
CA GLY A 364 -13.00 4.17 6.99
C GLY A 364 -12.15 3.96 8.24
N SER A 365 -12.79 3.48 9.30
CA SER A 365 -12.15 3.01 10.52
C SER A 365 -12.83 1.71 10.96
N PHE A 366 -12.05 0.65 11.10
CA PHE A 366 -12.55 -0.72 11.25
C PHE A 366 -11.94 -1.38 12.49
N SER A 367 -12.76 -2.10 13.27
CA SER A 367 -12.34 -2.90 14.44
C SER A 367 -13.22 -4.16 14.56
N GLY A 368 -12.86 -5.09 15.44
CA GLY A 368 -13.62 -6.33 15.67
C GLY A 368 -13.38 -7.42 14.61
N PHE A 369 -14.38 -8.28 14.39
CA PHE A 369 -14.27 -9.50 13.59
C PHE A 369 -15.05 -9.48 12.27
N SER A 370 -15.76 -8.38 11.97
CA SER A 370 -16.51 -8.25 10.72
C SER A 370 -15.59 -7.85 9.59
N LEU A 371 -15.60 -8.61 8.49
CA LEU A 371 -14.80 -8.30 7.31
C LEU A 371 -15.26 -6.96 6.68
N PRO A 372 -14.39 -5.93 6.59
CA PRO A 372 -14.76 -4.64 6.02
C PRO A 372 -15.12 -4.73 4.54
N LEU A 373 -16.03 -3.86 4.10
CA LEU A 373 -16.32 -3.68 2.66
C LEU A 373 -15.11 -3.06 1.94
N PRO A 374 -14.95 -3.31 0.61
CA PRO A 374 -13.87 -2.72 -0.17
C PRO A 374 -13.87 -1.18 -0.09
N VAL A 375 -12.69 -0.60 0.07
CA VAL A 375 -12.47 0.85 0.12
C VAL A 375 -11.79 1.29 -1.17
N VAL A 376 -12.26 2.38 -1.77
CA VAL A 376 -11.72 2.90 -3.04
C VAL A 376 -11.20 4.31 -2.84
N SER A 377 -9.94 4.55 -3.21
CA SER A 377 -9.35 5.90 -3.29
C SER A 377 -9.77 6.60 -4.57
N ARG A 378 -10.15 7.87 -4.47
CA ARG A 378 -10.41 8.72 -5.64
C ARG A 378 -9.22 9.55 -6.06
N THR A 379 -8.15 9.55 -5.27
CA THR A 379 -6.92 10.32 -5.54
C THR A 379 -5.76 9.46 -6.03
N GLY A 380 -6.01 8.15 -6.26
CA GLY A 380 -4.99 7.21 -6.74
C GLY A 380 -4.03 6.70 -5.67
N GLY A 381 -4.30 6.92 -4.39
CA GLY A 381 -3.43 6.47 -3.30
C GLY A 381 -4.13 6.44 -1.94
N LEU A 382 -3.72 5.49 -1.09
CA LEU A 382 -4.28 5.27 0.25
C LEU A 382 -3.19 5.28 1.32
N LEU A 383 -3.51 5.83 2.49
CA LEU A 383 -2.77 5.58 3.72
C LEU A 383 -3.60 4.67 4.61
N VAL A 384 -3.15 3.43 4.78
CA VAL A 384 -3.76 2.45 5.69
C VAL A 384 -2.93 2.41 6.96
N THR A 385 -3.53 2.65 8.12
CA THR A 385 -2.84 2.65 9.41
C THR A 385 -3.50 1.65 10.35
N PHE A 386 -2.70 0.74 10.90
CA PHE A 386 -3.11 -0.19 11.95
C PHE A 386 -2.53 0.25 13.30
N THR A 387 -3.39 0.37 14.30
CA THR A 387 -3.02 0.68 15.68
C THR A 387 -3.64 -0.33 16.62
N SER A 388 -2.84 -0.85 17.57
CA SER A 388 -3.33 -1.67 18.66
C SER A 388 -2.93 -1.14 20.03
N ASP A 389 -3.70 -1.50 21.07
CA ASP A 389 -3.39 -1.14 22.45
C ASP A 389 -2.50 -2.19 23.15
N ALA A 390 -2.28 -2.03 24.46
CA ALA A 390 -1.37 -2.86 25.25
C ALA A 390 -1.93 -4.23 25.63
N THR A 391 -3.22 -4.49 25.36
CA THR A 391 -3.92 -5.70 25.79
C THR A 391 -4.63 -6.39 24.63
N VAL A 392 -4.97 -7.66 24.81
CA VAL A 392 -5.84 -8.46 23.91
C VAL A 392 -5.47 -8.39 22.42
N SER A 393 -4.56 -9.29 22.01
CA SER A 393 -4.31 -9.54 20.59
C SER A 393 -5.23 -10.60 19.99
N SER A 394 -5.46 -10.55 18.68
CA SER A 394 -6.15 -11.58 17.89
C SER A 394 -5.40 -11.88 16.58
N ASP A 395 -5.97 -12.69 15.69
CA ASP A 395 -5.29 -13.17 14.46
C ASP A 395 -4.95 -12.06 13.45
N GLY A 396 -5.47 -10.84 13.64
CA GLY A 396 -5.13 -9.69 12.81
C GLY A 396 -5.89 -9.63 11.50
N PHE A 397 -5.30 -9.00 10.49
CA PHE A 397 -5.92 -8.83 9.19
C PHE A 397 -4.94 -9.13 8.04
N SER A 398 -5.51 -9.52 6.91
CA SER A 398 -4.82 -9.59 5.62
C SER A 398 -5.60 -8.74 4.63
N ALA A 399 -4.87 -7.90 3.90
CA ALA A 399 -5.42 -6.97 2.93
C ALA A 399 -4.69 -7.07 1.59
N SER A 400 -5.41 -6.77 0.52
CA SER A 400 -4.88 -6.71 -0.83
C SER A 400 -5.46 -5.51 -1.54
N TYR A 401 -4.68 -4.94 -2.45
CA TYR A 401 -5.15 -3.85 -3.29
C TYR A 401 -4.74 -4.06 -4.74
N PHE A 402 -5.44 -3.37 -5.63
CA PHE A 402 -5.03 -3.21 -7.01
C PHE A 402 -5.49 -1.86 -7.56
N THR A 403 -4.80 -1.39 -8.60
CA THR A 403 -5.17 -0.19 -9.34
C THR A 403 -6.14 -0.53 -10.47
N GLU A 404 -7.12 0.35 -10.67
CA GLU A 404 -8.07 0.31 -11.78
C GLU A 404 -8.07 1.69 -12.45
N CYS A 405 -8.14 1.76 -13.78
CA CYS A 405 -8.32 3.04 -14.46
C CYS A 405 -9.67 3.67 -14.08
N ASP A 406 -9.69 4.99 -13.93
CA ASP A 406 -10.91 5.73 -13.63
C ASP A 406 -11.95 5.60 -14.77
N ALA A 407 -13.21 5.92 -14.46
CA ALA A 407 -14.22 6.05 -15.51
C ALA A 407 -13.77 7.09 -16.56
N GLY A 408 -13.97 6.76 -17.83
CA GLY A 408 -13.44 7.51 -18.97
C GLY A 408 -12.06 7.07 -19.45
N PHE A 409 -11.37 6.22 -18.70
CA PHE A 409 -10.07 5.68 -19.04
C PHE A 409 -10.12 4.15 -19.15
N TYR A 410 -9.15 3.58 -19.85
CA TYR A 410 -9.00 2.14 -20.01
C TYR A 410 -7.52 1.74 -20.09
N THR A 411 -7.25 0.46 -19.89
CA THR A 411 -5.94 -0.12 -20.20
C THR A 411 -6.11 -1.47 -20.87
N ALA A 412 -5.39 -1.69 -21.97
CA ALA A 412 -5.38 -2.98 -22.67
C ALA A 412 -4.48 -4.03 -21.99
N SER A 413 -3.69 -3.63 -20.98
CA SER A 413 -2.80 -4.51 -20.22
C SER A 413 -2.85 -4.21 -18.73
N ILE A 414 -2.57 -5.22 -17.91
CA ILE A 414 -2.65 -5.16 -16.45
C ILE A 414 -1.56 -4.24 -15.84
N GLU A 415 -0.52 -3.94 -16.62
CA GLU A 415 0.61 -3.05 -16.26
C GLU A 415 0.69 -1.80 -17.16
N GLY A 416 -0.36 -1.52 -17.93
CA GLY A 416 -0.41 -0.39 -18.86
C GLY A 416 -0.81 0.92 -18.20
N THR A 417 -0.39 2.05 -18.79
CA THR A 417 -0.86 3.38 -18.42
C THR A 417 -2.34 3.55 -18.78
N CYS A 418 -3.10 4.22 -17.92
CA CYS A 418 -4.51 4.51 -18.20
C CYS A 418 -4.65 5.50 -19.34
N LEU A 419 -5.16 5.03 -20.47
CA LEU A 419 -5.39 5.82 -21.67
C LEU A 419 -6.80 6.41 -21.66
N PRO A 420 -6.98 7.67 -22.05
CA PRO A 420 -8.31 8.24 -22.18
C PRO A 420 -9.08 7.54 -23.31
N CYS A 421 -10.39 7.36 -23.12
CA CYS A 421 -11.27 6.96 -24.21
C CYS A 421 -11.26 8.03 -25.31
N ALA A 422 -11.01 7.61 -26.56
CA ALA A 422 -11.05 8.51 -27.70
C ALA A 422 -12.47 9.10 -27.87
N VAL A 423 -12.56 10.26 -28.51
CA VAL A 423 -13.84 10.88 -28.86
C VAL A 423 -14.77 9.87 -29.56
N GLY A 424 -16.06 9.94 -29.26
CA GLY A 424 -17.05 8.95 -29.68
C GLY A 424 -17.07 7.65 -28.87
N THR A 425 -16.14 7.45 -27.93
CA THR A 425 -16.13 6.30 -27.02
C THR A 425 -16.16 6.73 -25.57
N TYR A 426 -16.58 5.84 -24.68
CA TYR A 426 -16.70 6.10 -23.25
C TYR A 426 -16.39 4.87 -22.40
N SER A 427 -16.10 5.09 -21.12
CA SER A 427 -15.91 4.05 -20.11
C SER A 427 -16.71 4.43 -18.86
N SER A 428 -17.83 3.76 -18.62
CA SER A 428 -18.76 4.12 -17.54
C SER A 428 -18.37 3.60 -16.16
N THR A 429 -17.51 2.59 -16.12
CA THR A 429 -17.11 1.90 -14.89
C THR A 429 -15.60 1.86 -14.82
N PRO A 430 -15.01 2.15 -13.65
CA PRO A 430 -13.57 1.99 -13.47
C PRO A 430 -13.10 0.56 -13.75
N GLY A 431 -11.87 0.40 -14.24
CA GLY A 431 -11.24 -0.89 -14.51
C GLY A 431 -11.62 -1.54 -15.84
N GLN A 432 -12.32 -0.82 -16.73
CA GLN A 432 -12.59 -1.29 -18.09
C GLN A 432 -11.29 -1.51 -18.87
N THR A 433 -11.22 -2.62 -19.61
CA THR A 433 -10.06 -2.95 -20.46
C THR A 433 -10.16 -2.39 -21.87
N SER A 434 -11.30 -1.78 -22.22
CA SER A 434 -11.58 -1.19 -23.53
C SER A 434 -12.70 -0.16 -23.43
N CYS A 435 -12.66 0.87 -24.27
CA CYS A 435 -13.75 1.84 -24.35
C CYS A 435 -14.92 1.32 -25.19
N THR A 436 -16.14 1.66 -24.78
CA THR A 436 -17.37 1.33 -25.50
C THR A 436 -17.75 2.48 -26.43
N ALA A 437 -18.17 2.19 -27.66
CA ALA A 437 -18.68 3.20 -28.58
C ALA A 437 -19.98 3.83 -28.06
N CYS A 438 -20.16 5.14 -28.21
CA CYS A 438 -21.44 5.77 -27.92
C CYS A 438 -22.55 5.15 -28.79
N PRO A 439 -23.70 4.79 -28.20
CA PRO A 439 -24.82 4.24 -28.94
C PRO A 439 -25.39 5.28 -29.91
N THR A 440 -26.23 4.84 -30.84
CA THR A 440 -27.01 5.77 -31.68
C THR A 440 -27.78 6.74 -30.78
N HIS A 441 -28.03 7.96 -31.28
CA HIS A 441 -28.64 9.07 -30.51
C HIS A 441 -27.72 9.81 -29.52
N GLN A 442 -26.50 9.34 -29.24
CA GLN A 442 -25.57 10.00 -28.31
C GLN A 442 -24.19 10.26 -28.94
N TYR A 443 -23.42 11.17 -28.35
CA TYR A 443 -22.05 11.49 -28.79
C TYR A 443 -21.11 11.74 -27.60
N ALA A 444 -19.80 11.58 -27.79
CA ALA A 444 -18.77 11.94 -26.82
C ALA A 444 -17.75 12.88 -27.48
N ALA A 445 -17.78 14.15 -27.07
CA ALA A 445 -16.99 15.22 -27.70
C ALA A 445 -15.61 15.44 -27.09
N ALA A 446 -15.32 14.83 -25.94
CA ALA A 446 -14.06 14.95 -25.24
C ALA A 446 -13.40 13.58 -25.09
N GLU A 447 -12.08 13.56 -25.17
CA GLU A 447 -11.30 12.41 -24.73
C GLU A 447 -11.51 12.19 -23.22
N GLY A 448 -11.49 10.93 -22.78
CA GLY A 448 -11.68 10.61 -21.36
C GLY A 448 -13.14 10.63 -20.91
N SER A 449 -14.11 10.53 -21.82
CA SER A 449 -15.53 10.62 -21.47
C SER A 449 -16.00 9.41 -20.65
N ALA A 450 -16.53 9.65 -19.44
CA ALA A 450 -17.13 8.60 -18.60
C ALA A 450 -18.56 8.21 -19.04
N SER A 451 -19.22 9.06 -19.83
CA SER A 451 -20.56 8.83 -20.36
C SER A 451 -20.74 9.58 -21.68
N CYS A 452 -21.66 9.10 -22.52
CA CYS A 452 -22.05 9.82 -23.72
C CYS A 452 -23.12 10.88 -23.42
N THR A 453 -23.10 11.95 -24.20
CA THR A 453 -24.07 13.04 -24.14
C THR A 453 -25.18 12.79 -25.15
N ASP A 454 -26.43 12.99 -24.74
CA ASP A 454 -27.57 12.89 -25.65
C ASP A 454 -27.50 13.98 -26.75
N CYS A 455 -27.88 13.62 -27.96
CA CYS A 455 -28.08 14.60 -29.03
C CYS A 455 -29.19 15.61 -28.65
N PRO A 456 -29.13 16.85 -29.18
CA PRO A 456 -30.18 17.84 -28.99
C PRO A 456 -31.58 17.33 -29.37
N LEU A 457 -32.62 17.98 -28.83
CA LEU A 457 -34.01 17.61 -29.12
C LEU A 457 -34.25 17.49 -30.64
N LEU A 458 -35.03 16.49 -31.03
CA LEU A 458 -35.42 16.22 -32.41
C LEU A 458 -34.24 15.88 -33.34
N SER A 459 -33.09 15.48 -32.77
CA SER A 459 -31.91 15.02 -33.50
C SER A 459 -31.36 13.70 -32.95
N ARG A 460 -30.55 12.99 -33.75
CA ARG A 460 -29.84 11.77 -33.35
C ARG A 460 -28.54 11.58 -34.10
N ALA A 461 -27.57 10.94 -33.45
CA ALA A 461 -26.43 10.35 -34.13
C ALA A 461 -26.89 9.11 -34.94
N PRO A 462 -26.71 9.08 -36.27
CA PRO A 462 -27.18 7.99 -37.12
C PRO A 462 -26.30 6.74 -37.02
N LEU A 463 -25.02 6.92 -36.66
CA LEU A 463 -24.04 5.85 -36.48
C LEU A 463 -23.53 5.85 -35.03
N PRO A 464 -23.14 4.68 -34.49
CA PRO A 464 -22.40 4.61 -33.23
C PRO A 464 -21.08 5.39 -33.31
N ALA A 465 -20.52 5.70 -32.13
CA ALA A 465 -19.26 6.43 -31.98
C ALA A 465 -19.26 7.87 -32.51
N ALA A 466 -20.38 8.58 -32.42
CA ALA A 466 -20.44 9.99 -32.77
C ALA A 466 -19.51 10.84 -31.87
N THR A 467 -18.67 11.65 -32.51
CA THR A 467 -17.55 12.36 -31.85
C THR A 467 -17.87 13.81 -31.49
N SER A 468 -19.02 14.35 -31.90
CA SER A 468 -19.38 15.74 -31.60
C SER A 468 -20.88 16.00 -31.76
N ARG A 469 -21.34 17.16 -31.27
CA ARG A 469 -22.72 17.62 -31.48
C ARG A 469 -23.07 17.81 -32.96
N ALA A 470 -22.08 18.07 -33.82
CA ALA A 470 -22.28 18.20 -35.27
C ALA A 470 -22.64 16.85 -35.95
N SER A 471 -22.33 15.73 -35.29
CA SER A 471 -22.73 14.39 -35.76
C SER A 471 -24.21 14.09 -35.51
N CYS A 472 -24.92 14.93 -34.74
CA CYS A 472 -26.35 14.82 -34.49
C CYS A 472 -27.14 15.39 -35.67
N LEU A 473 -27.84 14.49 -36.38
CA LEU A 473 -28.66 14.82 -37.54
C LEU A 473 -30.13 14.95 -37.14
N CYS A 474 -30.86 15.89 -37.74
CA CYS A 474 -32.29 16.02 -37.48
C CYS A 474 -33.03 14.74 -37.85
N LEU A 475 -34.01 14.38 -37.02
CA LEU A 475 -34.94 13.28 -37.29
C LEU A 475 -35.73 13.57 -38.59
N PRO A 476 -36.32 12.55 -39.23
CA PRO A 476 -37.29 12.77 -40.30
C PRO A 476 -38.34 13.80 -39.89
N TYR A 477 -38.81 14.61 -40.84
CA TYR A 477 -39.74 15.73 -40.63
C TYR A 477 -39.18 16.92 -39.85
N HIS A 478 -37.87 16.98 -39.61
CA HIS A 478 -37.19 18.11 -38.97
C HIS A 478 -35.99 18.57 -39.81
N HIS A 479 -35.63 19.84 -39.73
CA HIS A 479 -34.51 20.42 -40.48
C HIS A 479 -33.79 21.52 -39.69
N GLN A 480 -32.63 21.95 -40.21
CA GLN A 480 -31.87 23.07 -39.67
C GLN A 480 -32.23 24.35 -40.45
N PRO A 481 -32.77 25.39 -39.80
CA PRO A 481 -33.36 26.55 -40.49
C PRO A 481 -32.36 27.41 -41.28
N ASN A 482 -31.05 27.32 -41.01
CA ASN A 482 -30.00 28.12 -41.66
C ASN A 482 -28.94 27.29 -42.40
N GLY A 483 -29.18 26.00 -42.65
CA GLY A 483 -28.20 25.09 -43.27
C GLY A 483 -26.90 24.89 -42.46
N SER A 484 -26.83 25.46 -41.27
CA SER A 484 -25.74 25.35 -40.30
C SER A 484 -26.32 25.48 -38.90
N GLY A 485 -25.94 24.58 -38.00
CA GLY A 485 -26.45 24.53 -36.63
C GLY A 485 -26.60 23.10 -36.13
N THR A 486 -27.16 22.95 -34.92
CA THR A 486 -27.45 21.64 -34.31
C THR A 486 -28.85 21.59 -33.69
N ASP A 487 -29.61 22.67 -33.83
CA ASP A 487 -30.98 22.77 -33.33
C ASP A 487 -31.94 22.49 -34.48
N CYS A 488 -32.79 21.48 -34.26
CA CYS A 488 -33.72 20.98 -35.25
C CYS A 488 -35.10 21.59 -35.01
N VAL A 489 -35.69 22.14 -36.06
CA VAL A 489 -37.07 22.64 -36.05
C VAL A 489 -37.95 21.77 -36.94
N ALA A 490 -39.24 21.72 -36.63
CA ALA A 490 -40.22 21.00 -37.44
C ALA A 490 -40.22 21.52 -38.89
N CYS A 491 -40.45 20.62 -39.84
CA CYS A 491 -40.57 21.00 -41.24
C CYS A 491 -41.77 21.94 -41.44
N PRO A 492 -41.64 23.00 -42.26
CA PRO A 492 -42.77 23.85 -42.63
C PRO A 492 -43.89 23.03 -43.28
N PHE A 493 -45.14 23.47 -43.08
CA PHE A 493 -46.31 22.81 -43.66
C PHE A 493 -46.21 22.75 -45.19
N GLY A 494 -46.34 21.56 -45.78
CA GLY A 494 -46.23 21.35 -47.23
C GLY A 494 -44.80 21.09 -47.77
N ALA A 495 -43.78 21.08 -46.92
CA ALA A 495 -42.41 20.74 -47.29
C ALA A 495 -42.01 19.32 -46.84
N TYR A 496 -41.03 18.69 -47.51
CA TYR A 496 -40.41 17.45 -47.04
C TYR A 496 -38.99 17.70 -46.54
N CYS A 497 -38.77 17.27 -45.30
CA CYS A 497 -37.49 17.25 -44.66
C CYS A 497 -37.13 15.78 -44.43
N ALA A 498 -36.18 15.25 -45.20
CA ALA A 498 -35.70 13.87 -45.06
C ALA A 498 -35.01 13.60 -43.70
N GLY A 499 -34.81 14.63 -42.87
CA GLY A 499 -33.88 14.64 -41.76
C GLY A 499 -32.46 14.98 -42.23
N GLY A 500 -31.48 14.98 -41.32
CA GLY A 500 -30.10 15.33 -41.67
C GLY A 500 -29.75 16.81 -41.50
N ALA A 501 -28.69 17.23 -42.19
CA ALA A 501 -28.27 18.64 -42.30
C ALA A 501 -28.93 19.38 -43.47
N ALA A 502 -29.82 18.71 -44.20
CA ALA A 502 -30.47 19.27 -45.38
C ALA A 502 -31.61 20.23 -44.99
N GLY A 503 -31.73 21.33 -45.72
CA GLY A 503 -32.88 22.24 -45.63
C GLY A 503 -34.17 21.57 -46.13
N ALA A 504 -35.30 22.19 -45.79
CA ALA A 504 -36.62 21.77 -46.27
C ALA A 504 -36.66 21.81 -47.81
N ARG A 505 -37.19 20.76 -48.44
CA ARG A 505 -37.37 20.70 -49.90
C ARG A 505 -38.83 20.88 -50.27
N SER A 506 -39.07 21.65 -51.33
CA SER A 506 -40.37 21.76 -51.99
C SER A 506 -40.88 20.38 -52.39
N LEU A 507 -42.11 20.05 -52.00
CA LEU A 507 -42.81 18.88 -52.51
C LEU A 507 -43.52 19.22 -53.82
N ALA A 508 -43.84 18.23 -54.63
CA ALA A 508 -44.71 18.43 -55.79
C ALA A 508 -46.04 19.07 -55.34
N GLY A 509 -46.32 20.26 -55.85
CA GLY A 509 -47.48 21.06 -55.47
C GLY A 509 -47.26 22.11 -54.36
N TYR A 510 -46.02 22.38 -53.94
CA TYR A 510 -45.69 23.45 -52.99
C TYR A 510 -44.41 24.20 -53.41
N CYS A 511 -44.42 25.53 -53.39
CA CYS A 511 -43.28 26.39 -53.77
C CYS A 511 -42.73 27.17 -52.57
N GLN A 512 -41.41 27.26 -52.45
CA GLN A 512 -40.76 28.12 -51.45
C GLN A 512 -40.79 29.59 -51.91
N VAL A 513 -41.50 30.45 -51.19
CA VAL A 513 -41.66 31.90 -51.48
C VAL A 513 -40.83 32.79 -50.55
N GLY A 514 -40.26 32.21 -49.49
CA GLY A 514 -39.34 32.84 -48.54
C GLY A 514 -38.52 31.79 -47.80
N ALA A 515 -37.61 32.20 -46.91
CA ALA A 515 -36.73 31.26 -46.20
C ALA A 515 -37.50 30.15 -45.45
N ASN A 516 -38.68 30.48 -44.89
CA ASN A 516 -39.54 29.55 -44.16
C ASN A 516 -40.99 29.48 -44.70
N ASP A 517 -41.31 30.18 -45.79
CA ASP A 517 -42.68 30.30 -46.30
C ASP A 517 -42.88 29.44 -47.56
N PHE A 518 -43.85 28.54 -47.50
CA PHE A 518 -44.21 27.62 -48.57
C PHE A 518 -45.66 27.84 -48.99
N LEU A 519 -45.89 28.04 -50.29
CA LEU A 519 -47.22 28.23 -50.88
C LEU A 519 -47.67 26.95 -51.57
N VAL A 520 -48.94 26.59 -51.42
CA VAL A 520 -49.55 25.47 -52.17
C VAL A 520 -49.77 25.90 -53.62
N CYS A 521 -49.21 25.15 -54.56
CA CYS A 521 -49.32 25.39 -55.99
C CYS A 521 -50.03 24.20 -56.65
N CYS A 522 -51.18 24.46 -57.28
CA CYS A 522 -51.93 23.42 -57.98
C CYS A 522 -51.29 22.96 -59.31
N ASP A 523 -50.19 23.60 -59.75
CA ASP A 523 -49.47 23.33 -61.00
C ASP A 523 -47.95 23.18 -60.72
N ALA A 524 -47.33 22.10 -61.22
CA ALA A 524 -45.94 21.73 -60.96
C ALA A 524 -44.90 22.65 -61.62
N SER A 525 -45.30 23.48 -62.58
CA SER A 525 -44.41 24.45 -63.25
C SER A 525 -44.12 25.71 -62.44
N ALA A 526 -44.87 25.98 -61.36
CA ALA A 526 -44.66 27.14 -60.48
C ALA A 526 -43.41 27.04 -59.58
N CYS A 527 -42.88 25.83 -59.35
CA CYS A 527 -41.90 25.59 -58.28
C CYS A 527 -40.47 25.25 -58.74
N ALA A 528 -40.20 25.22 -60.05
CA ALA A 528 -39.01 24.55 -60.57
C ALA A 528 -37.77 25.42 -60.86
N ALA A 529 -37.82 26.75 -60.77
CA ALA A 529 -36.63 27.57 -61.03
C ALA A 529 -36.47 28.65 -59.97
N GLY A 530 -35.45 28.50 -59.12
CA GLY A 530 -35.07 29.52 -58.14
C GLY A 530 -34.80 30.86 -58.83
N GLY A 531 -35.61 31.87 -58.50
CA GLY A 531 -35.45 33.25 -58.94
C GLY A 531 -36.58 33.77 -59.84
N GLY A 532 -37.54 34.49 -59.25
CA GLY A 532 -38.39 35.46 -59.94
C GLY A 532 -39.75 34.98 -60.45
N SER A 533 -40.82 35.34 -59.70
CA SER A 533 -42.21 35.60 -60.11
C SER A 533 -43.00 34.60 -60.99
N CYS A 534 -44.14 34.11 -60.46
CA CYS A 534 -45.29 33.57 -61.22
C CYS A 534 -46.41 34.65 -61.32
N PRO A 535 -47.45 34.61 -62.20
CA PRO A 535 -47.72 33.95 -63.51
C PRO A 535 -48.00 35.00 -64.66
N GLU A 536 -48.25 34.74 -65.97
CA GLU A 536 -49.36 33.99 -66.64
C GLU A 536 -49.03 33.47 -68.07
N GLY A 537 -49.48 32.23 -68.40
CA GLY A 537 -49.81 31.79 -69.78
C GLY A 537 -49.42 30.37 -70.29
N ALA A 538 -50.03 29.26 -69.79
CA ALA A 538 -50.26 27.89 -70.36
C ALA A 538 -49.05 26.99 -70.85
N ALA A 539 -48.98 25.63 -70.81
CA ALA A 539 -49.68 24.47 -70.18
C ALA A 539 -48.84 23.13 -70.29
N LEU A 540 -49.24 22.08 -69.51
CA LEU A 540 -49.02 20.58 -69.55
C LEU A 540 -48.08 19.87 -68.51
N GLY A 541 -48.65 18.87 -67.78
CA GLY A 541 -48.01 17.88 -66.85
C GLY A 541 -47.84 16.46 -67.46
N PRO A 542 -47.80 15.28 -66.74
CA PRO A 542 -47.79 14.92 -65.29
C PRO A 542 -46.60 13.93 -64.92
N PRO A 543 -46.45 13.18 -63.77
CA PRO A 543 -47.43 12.33 -63.02
C PRO A 543 -47.40 12.39 -61.47
N GLY A 544 -48.60 12.26 -60.82
CA GLY A 544 -48.67 11.93 -59.39
C GLY A 544 -49.91 12.32 -58.55
N LYS A 545 -51.12 12.37 -59.14
CA LYS A 545 -52.45 12.66 -58.54
C LYS A 545 -52.84 14.13 -58.29
N THR A 546 -54.00 14.45 -58.87
CA THR A 546 -54.73 15.72 -58.86
C THR A 546 -56.20 15.42 -58.53
N SER A 547 -56.60 15.52 -57.27
CA SER A 547 -58.01 15.69 -56.88
C SER A 547 -58.10 16.18 -55.43
N CYS A 548 -58.84 17.27 -55.21
CA CYS A 548 -59.48 17.53 -53.92
C CYS A 548 -60.67 16.57 -53.81
N GLU A 549 -60.41 15.29 -53.57
CA GLU A 549 -61.43 14.46 -52.95
C GLU A 549 -61.38 14.71 -51.45
N THR A 550 -62.54 15.04 -50.91
CA THR A 550 -62.82 14.98 -49.47
C THR A 550 -62.74 13.51 -49.06
N GLU A 551 -61.52 12.99 -48.93
CA GLU A 551 -61.26 11.89 -48.04
C GLU A 551 -61.53 12.44 -46.64
N GLN A 552 -62.69 12.06 -46.09
CA GLN A 552 -62.84 12.04 -44.64
C GLN A 552 -61.63 11.28 -44.11
N ILE A 553 -60.67 12.02 -43.55
CA ILE A 553 -59.72 11.43 -42.62
C ILE A 553 -60.60 10.91 -41.51
N LEU A 554 -60.88 9.60 -41.54
CA LEU A 554 -61.39 8.90 -40.38
C LEU A 554 -60.38 9.20 -39.30
N SER A 555 -60.78 10.06 -38.39
CA SER A 555 -60.15 10.29 -37.11
C SER A 555 -59.79 8.92 -36.52
N MET A 556 -58.52 8.55 -36.60
CA MET A 556 -57.94 7.48 -35.80
C MET A 556 -57.74 7.98 -34.36
N ALA A 557 -58.76 8.62 -33.76
CA ALA A 557 -58.74 9.01 -32.35
C ALA A 557 -59.52 8.02 -31.47
N ALA A 558 -60.34 7.12 -32.03
CA ALA A 558 -61.10 6.15 -31.24
C ALA A 558 -60.48 4.74 -31.26
N ALA A 559 -60.18 4.18 -32.44
CA ALA A 559 -59.75 2.77 -32.55
C ALA A 559 -58.35 2.51 -31.95
N ALA A 560 -57.40 3.44 -32.12
CA ALA A 560 -56.07 3.33 -31.52
C ALA A 560 -56.10 3.48 -29.99
N PHE A 561 -57.02 4.30 -29.47
CA PHE A 561 -57.21 4.47 -28.02
C PHE A 561 -57.75 3.18 -27.39
N PHE A 562 -58.72 2.50 -28.02
CA PHE A 562 -59.23 1.22 -27.51
C PHE A 562 -58.22 0.07 -27.59
N VAL A 563 -57.34 0.06 -28.60
CA VAL A 563 -56.26 -0.94 -28.70
C VAL A 563 -55.17 -0.69 -27.65
N VAL A 564 -54.76 0.57 -27.44
CA VAL A 564 -53.75 0.94 -26.42
C VAL A 564 -54.30 0.76 -25.00
N VAL A 565 -55.56 1.14 -24.75
CA VAL A 565 -56.25 0.87 -23.48
C VAL A 565 -56.45 -0.63 -23.27
N GLY A 566 -56.78 -1.40 -24.31
CA GLY A 566 -56.88 -2.86 -24.25
C GLY A 566 -55.55 -3.54 -23.91
N VAL A 567 -54.44 -3.08 -24.48
CA VAL A 567 -53.08 -3.57 -24.19
C VAL A 567 -52.63 -3.16 -22.78
N LEU A 568 -52.98 -1.96 -22.32
CA LEU A 568 -52.68 -1.49 -20.96
C LEU A 568 -53.52 -2.22 -19.89
N VAL A 569 -54.79 -2.50 -20.16
CA VAL A 569 -55.65 -3.29 -19.28
C VAL A 569 -55.17 -4.75 -19.22
N ALA A 570 -54.76 -5.35 -20.35
CA ALA A 570 -54.15 -6.67 -20.38
C ALA A 570 -52.82 -6.73 -19.60
N ALA A 571 -51.97 -5.70 -19.70
CA ALA A 571 -50.72 -5.60 -18.95
C ALA A 571 -50.93 -5.41 -17.43
N VAL A 572 -51.97 -4.65 -17.04
CA VAL A 572 -52.34 -4.46 -15.63
C VAL A 572 -52.92 -5.75 -15.03
N VAL A 573 -53.74 -6.50 -15.79
CA VAL A 573 -54.27 -7.80 -15.38
C VAL A 573 -53.15 -8.86 -15.26
N LEU A 574 -52.18 -8.86 -16.18
CA LEU A 574 -50.99 -9.73 -16.10
C LEU A 574 -50.08 -9.39 -14.90
N CYS A 575 -49.99 -8.12 -14.50
CA CYS A 575 -49.24 -7.69 -13.31
C CYS A 575 -49.93 -8.01 -11.97
N TYR A 576 -51.26 -8.13 -11.95
CA TYR A 576 -52.04 -8.43 -10.74
C TYR A 576 -52.22 -9.94 -10.50
N CYS A 577 -52.21 -10.76 -11.55
CA CYS A 577 -52.43 -12.21 -11.44
C CYS A 577 -51.14 -13.04 -11.30
N ALA A 578 -49.96 -12.48 -11.58
CA ALA A 578 -48.68 -13.15 -11.39
C ALA A 578 -47.94 -12.58 -10.16
N GLY A 579 -47.61 -13.45 -9.20
CA GLY A 579 -47.00 -13.11 -7.91
C GLY A 579 -45.57 -12.54 -7.99
N PHE A 580 -45.42 -11.30 -8.48
CA PHE A 580 -44.13 -10.61 -8.52
C PHE A 580 -43.70 -10.08 -7.14
N LYS A 581 -42.42 -10.27 -6.79
CA LYS A 581 -41.79 -9.80 -5.55
C LYS A 581 -41.70 -8.26 -5.52
N ALA A 582 -41.72 -7.67 -4.32
CA ALA A 582 -41.95 -6.24 -4.09
C ALA A 582 -40.97 -5.27 -4.79
N GLY A 583 -39.75 -5.72 -5.14
CA GLY A 583 -38.74 -4.90 -5.82
C GLY A 583 -39.07 -4.57 -7.28
N GLU A 584 -39.61 -5.53 -8.04
CA GLU A 584 -39.93 -5.36 -9.47
C GLU A 584 -41.15 -4.45 -9.70
N ARG A 585 -42.05 -4.36 -8.71
CA ARG A 585 -43.22 -3.46 -8.74
C ARG A 585 -42.84 -1.98 -8.71
N ARG A 586 -41.71 -1.61 -8.10
CA ARG A 586 -41.22 -0.22 -8.08
C ARG A 586 -40.61 0.18 -9.42
N GLY A 587 -39.90 -0.73 -10.09
CA GLY A 587 -39.32 -0.50 -11.43
C GLY A 587 -40.40 -0.29 -12.50
N ALA A 588 -41.41 -1.15 -12.54
CA ALA A 588 -42.53 -1.02 -13.47
C ALA A 588 -43.34 0.27 -13.26
N ARG A 589 -43.55 0.70 -11.99
CA ARG A 589 -44.22 1.97 -11.67
C ARG A 589 -43.42 3.20 -12.09
N LEU A 590 -42.08 3.17 -11.98
CA LEU A 590 -41.23 4.27 -12.47
C LEU A 590 -41.21 4.33 -13.99
N ALA A 591 -41.11 3.18 -14.67
CA ALA A 591 -41.13 3.11 -16.12
C ALA A 591 -42.45 3.64 -16.69
N LEU A 592 -43.59 3.24 -16.10
CA LEU A 592 -44.92 3.70 -16.49
C LEU A 592 -45.12 5.20 -16.21
N ARG A 593 -44.61 5.73 -15.09
CA ARG A 593 -44.62 7.18 -14.83
C ARG A 593 -43.82 7.96 -15.87
N SER A 594 -42.64 7.46 -16.26
CA SER A 594 -41.81 8.11 -17.29
C SER A 594 -42.48 8.08 -18.67
N PHE A 595 -43.22 7.01 -18.98
CA PHE A 595 -43.94 6.85 -20.23
C PHE A 595 -45.16 7.79 -20.29
N MET A 596 -45.95 7.86 -19.22
CA MET A 596 -47.10 8.78 -19.14
C MET A 596 -46.66 10.26 -19.18
N GLN A 597 -45.49 10.59 -18.62
CA GLN A 597 -44.91 11.93 -18.72
C GLN A 597 -44.43 12.29 -20.14
N ARG A 598 -44.12 11.31 -21.00
CA ARG A 598 -43.81 11.53 -22.43
C ARG A 598 -45.08 11.78 -23.22
N LEU A 599 -46.13 10.97 -23.02
CA LEU A 599 -47.43 11.15 -23.68
C LEU A 599 -48.06 12.53 -23.38
N LYS A 600 -48.00 12.97 -22.11
CA LYS A 600 -48.51 14.30 -21.72
C LYS A 600 -47.75 15.46 -22.36
N ARG A 601 -46.48 15.25 -22.71
CA ARG A 601 -45.63 16.25 -23.38
C ARG A 601 -45.91 16.33 -24.89
N GLU A 602 -46.38 15.25 -25.51
CA GLU A 602 -46.81 15.22 -26.92
C GLU A 602 -48.21 15.84 -27.10
N GLU A 603 -49.09 15.75 -26.10
CA GLU A 603 -50.43 16.35 -26.12
C GLU A 603 -50.39 17.89 -26.08
N GLU A 604 -49.46 18.50 -25.32
CA GLU A 604 -49.25 19.95 -25.28
C GLU A 604 -48.73 20.55 -26.60
N VAL A 605 -48.06 19.72 -27.42
CA VAL A 605 -47.58 20.12 -28.76
C VAL A 605 -48.73 20.11 -29.77
N TYR A 606 -49.67 19.17 -29.68
CA TYR A 606 -50.82 19.08 -30.58
C TYR A 606 -51.86 20.20 -30.35
N ALA A 607 -52.04 20.62 -29.09
CA ALA A 607 -53.00 21.67 -28.73
C ALA A 607 -52.64 23.05 -29.31
N ARG A 608 -51.33 23.37 -29.45
CA ARG A 608 -50.86 24.67 -29.98
C ARG A 608 -50.98 24.83 -31.50
N VAL A 609 -51.16 23.73 -32.24
CA VAL A 609 -51.25 23.76 -33.72
C VAL A 609 -52.69 23.94 -34.21
N SER A 610 -53.69 23.70 -33.36
CA SER A 610 -55.11 23.63 -33.76
C SER A 610 -55.86 24.97 -33.89
N THR A 611 -55.26 26.12 -33.53
CA THR A 611 -55.98 27.42 -33.47
C THR A 611 -55.89 28.32 -34.70
N PHE A 612 -55.28 27.88 -35.82
CA PHE A 612 -55.23 28.65 -37.07
C PHE A 612 -56.06 27.99 -38.18
N SER A 613 -57.39 28.12 -38.14
CA SER A 613 -58.19 28.12 -39.36
C SER A 613 -59.47 28.95 -39.19
N LYS A 614 -59.54 30.09 -39.89
CA LYS A 614 -60.80 30.76 -40.25
C LYS A 614 -60.78 30.97 -41.77
N PRO A 615 -61.91 30.81 -42.49
CA PRO A 615 -61.95 30.91 -43.94
C PRO A 615 -61.90 32.38 -44.42
N CYS A 616 -61.29 32.59 -45.58
CA CYS A 616 -61.11 33.90 -46.22
C CYS A 616 -62.44 34.52 -46.69
N GLU A 617 -62.67 35.79 -46.33
CA GLU A 617 -63.74 36.63 -46.88
C GLU A 617 -63.13 37.65 -47.86
N ARG A 618 -63.79 37.87 -49.01
CA ARG A 618 -63.37 38.78 -50.10
C ARG A 618 -63.61 40.24 -49.70
N VAL A 619 -62.62 41.12 -49.86
CA VAL A 619 -62.82 42.58 -49.89
C VAL A 619 -62.14 43.19 -51.11
N GLN A 620 -62.88 44.06 -51.81
CA GLN A 620 -62.54 44.71 -53.08
C GLN A 620 -61.54 45.87 -52.92
N VAL A 621 -60.89 46.20 -54.04
CA VAL A 621 -59.89 47.27 -54.24
C VAL A 621 -60.58 48.57 -54.71
N GLN A 622 -60.20 49.76 -54.19
CA GLN A 622 -59.80 51.00 -54.95
C GLN A 622 -59.61 52.28 -54.07
N PRO A 623 -59.02 53.43 -54.53
CA PRO A 623 -57.68 53.91 -54.12
C PRO A 623 -57.61 55.41 -53.64
N HIS A 624 -56.39 56.00 -53.60
CA HIS A 624 -55.95 57.41 -53.31
C HIS A 624 -55.38 57.70 -51.89
N VAL A 625 -54.45 58.65 -51.61
CA VAL A 625 -53.29 59.35 -52.23
C VAL A 625 -52.63 60.21 -51.11
N LYS A 626 -51.28 60.30 -51.10
CA LYS A 626 -50.32 61.33 -50.55
C LYS A 626 -50.55 62.10 -49.21
N GLY A 627 -49.52 62.05 -48.34
CA GLY A 627 -48.62 63.20 -48.04
C GLY A 627 -48.65 63.84 -46.62
N GLY A 628 -47.45 64.11 -46.04
CA GLY A 628 -47.18 65.31 -45.21
C GLY A 628 -46.64 65.17 -43.77
N ASP A 629 -45.31 65.10 -43.64
CA ASP A 629 -44.37 65.81 -42.73
C ASP A 629 -44.73 66.49 -41.37
N THR A 630 -43.76 66.35 -40.44
CA THR A 630 -43.18 67.30 -39.43
C THR A 630 -43.68 67.43 -37.96
N MET A 631 -42.92 66.76 -37.06
CA MET A 631 -42.14 67.20 -35.85
C MET A 631 -42.25 68.67 -35.33
N PRO A 632 -41.94 69.02 -34.03
CA PRO A 632 -40.66 68.66 -33.33
C PRO A 632 -40.59 68.57 -31.76
N ALA A 633 -39.44 68.01 -31.30
CA ALA A 633 -38.51 68.33 -30.15
C ALA A 633 -39.03 68.49 -28.69
N SER A 634 -38.32 68.18 -27.58
CA SER A 634 -36.96 67.67 -27.24
C SER A 634 -36.96 67.27 -25.73
N SER A 635 -36.20 66.26 -25.28
CA SER A 635 -34.89 66.39 -24.57
C SER A 635 -34.59 65.08 -23.80
N ALA A 636 -33.44 64.93 -23.16
CA ALA A 636 -32.23 64.22 -23.63
C ALA A 636 -31.43 63.72 -22.39
N GLY A 637 -30.55 62.73 -22.58
CA GLY A 637 -29.47 62.32 -21.65
C GLY A 637 -29.50 60.80 -21.37
N SER A 638 -28.66 59.89 -21.89
CA SER A 638 -27.22 59.81 -22.28
C SER A 638 -26.38 59.04 -21.25
N CYS A 639 -25.83 57.89 -21.67
CA CYS A 639 -24.45 57.42 -21.38
C CYS A 639 -24.08 56.28 -22.36
N GLY A 640 -23.20 56.58 -23.35
CA GLY A 640 -22.42 55.60 -24.16
C GLY A 640 -21.06 55.31 -23.50
N SER A 641 -20.26 54.27 -23.75
CA SER A 641 -19.75 53.57 -24.96
C SER A 641 -18.22 53.71 -25.05
N THR A 642 -17.49 52.58 -24.96
CA THR A 642 -16.21 52.13 -25.63
C THR A 642 -15.07 53.12 -26.00
N PRO A 643 -13.77 52.70 -26.07
CA PRO A 643 -13.25 52.09 -27.30
C PRO A 643 -12.16 50.99 -27.17
N LEU A 644 -12.06 50.18 -28.23
CA LEU A 644 -10.92 49.39 -28.70
C LEU A 644 -9.91 50.29 -29.42
N ALA A 645 -8.60 50.00 -29.36
CA ALA A 645 -7.69 50.06 -30.51
C ALA A 645 -6.33 49.38 -30.25
N SER A 646 -5.89 48.69 -31.31
CA SER A 646 -4.68 47.91 -31.55
C SER A 646 -3.42 48.74 -31.90
N GLY A 647 -2.22 48.14 -31.76
CA GLY A 647 -0.98 48.64 -32.39
C GLY A 647 0.25 47.78 -32.07
N ALA A 648 1.15 47.57 -33.04
CA ALA A 648 2.05 46.42 -33.15
C ALA A 648 3.57 46.71 -32.94
N ARG A 649 4.35 45.61 -32.77
CA ARG A 649 5.77 45.36 -33.10
C ARG A 649 6.91 46.27 -32.54
N GLY A 650 7.68 45.67 -31.63
CA GLY A 650 9.08 45.23 -31.81
C GLY A 650 10.21 46.25 -32.08
N GLN A 651 11.20 46.30 -31.17
CA GLN A 651 12.62 46.50 -31.49
C GLN A 651 13.55 46.05 -30.34
N GLN A 652 14.67 45.45 -30.73
CA GLN A 652 15.76 44.90 -29.91
C GLN A 652 16.71 46.00 -29.38
N ALA A 653 17.37 45.76 -28.24
CA ALA A 653 18.78 46.10 -28.00
C ALA A 653 19.30 45.45 -26.69
N ALA A 654 20.62 45.27 -26.62
CA ALA A 654 21.36 44.28 -25.84
C ALA A 654 21.89 44.76 -24.46
N GLN A 655 22.18 43.75 -23.60
CA GLN A 655 23.28 43.53 -22.62
C GLN A 655 24.39 44.60 -22.36
N PRO A 656 25.32 44.44 -21.37
CA PRO A 656 25.41 43.59 -20.14
C PRO A 656 26.00 44.32 -18.88
N GLN A 657 26.35 43.55 -17.84
CA GLN A 657 26.93 43.87 -16.50
C GLN A 657 28.26 44.70 -16.47
N PRO A 658 28.82 45.02 -15.27
CA PRO A 658 29.88 44.16 -14.72
C PRO A 658 30.02 44.06 -13.15
N LEU A 659 30.95 43.16 -12.78
CA LEU A 659 31.49 42.69 -11.49
C LEU A 659 32.36 43.70 -10.69
N GLY A 660 32.61 43.38 -9.40
CA GLY A 660 33.79 43.87 -8.64
C GLY A 660 33.95 43.30 -7.21
N ALA A 661 35.07 42.64 -6.92
CA ALA A 661 35.59 42.14 -5.63
C ALA A 661 36.18 43.29 -4.75
N ALA A 662 36.73 43.19 -3.51
CA ALA A 662 37.49 42.16 -2.79
C ALA A 662 37.74 42.53 -1.28
N SER A 663 38.21 41.54 -0.51
CA SER A 663 39.24 41.56 0.58
C SER A 663 39.13 42.36 1.89
N GLY A 664 39.45 41.69 3.03
CA GLY A 664 40.50 42.17 3.96
C GLY A 664 40.22 42.23 5.49
N ALA A 665 40.96 41.42 6.24
CA ALA A 665 41.62 41.72 7.54
C ALA A 665 40.89 41.64 8.91
N GLN A 666 41.45 40.79 9.79
CA GLN A 666 41.57 40.93 11.27
C GLN A 666 42.61 42.03 11.61
N PRO A 667 42.66 42.68 12.81
CA PRO A 667 43.14 42.01 14.06
C PRO A 667 42.71 42.63 15.44
N THR A 668 43.05 41.91 16.55
CA THR A 668 43.42 42.39 17.92
C THR A 668 42.39 43.17 18.77
N SER A 669 42.33 43.22 20.11
CA SER A 669 42.99 42.64 21.30
C SER A 669 42.26 43.18 22.56
N HIS A 670 42.72 42.82 23.77
CA HIS A 670 42.27 43.18 25.14
C HIS A 670 41.28 42.17 25.74
N GLY A 671 41.57 41.34 26.76
CA GLY A 671 42.61 41.38 27.77
C GLY A 671 42.09 42.05 29.05
N LEU A 672 41.76 41.27 30.08
CA LEU A 672 42.17 41.44 31.49
C LEU A 672 41.55 40.35 32.39
N ALA A 673 42.37 39.94 33.36
CA ALA A 673 42.19 38.82 34.29
C ALA A 673 41.90 39.31 35.73
N TYR A 674 41.85 38.34 36.66
CA TYR A 674 41.76 38.39 38.15
C TYR A 674 40.33 38.32 38.73
N SER A 675 40.02 37.58 39.81
CA SER A 675 40.82 36.86 40.83
C SER A 675 39.93 35.85 41.59
N VAL A 676 40.56 35.11 42.51
CA VAL A 676 40.17 33.86 43.18
C VAL A 676 39.95 34.09 44.69
N VAL A 677 38.79 33.64 45.24
CA VAL A 677 38.54 32.92 46.55
C VAL A 677 38.65 33.73 47.88
N PRO A 678 38.15 33.32 49.11
CA PRO A 678 37.27 32.21 49.60
C PRO A 678 36.11 32.57 50.59
N SER A 679 35.43 31.51 51.09
CA SER A 679 34.80 31.30 52.44
C SER A 679 33.32 31.69 52.60
N SER A 680 32.44 31.02 53.36
CA SER A 680 32.40 29.79 54.20
C SER A 680 30.91 29.52 54.59
N GLU A 681 30.61 28.26 54.95
CA GLU A 681 29.37 27.68 55.54
C GLU A 681 28.67 28.46 56.69
N PRO A 682 27.55 27.98 57.33
CA PRO A 682 26.66 26.82 57.07
C PRO A 682 25.13 27.16 57.17
N LEU A 683 24.23 26.18 56.94
CA LEU A 683 23.12 25.80 57.86
C LEU A 683 22.18 24.69 57.28
N THR A 684 21.64 23.93 58.24
CA THR A 684 20.88 22.66 58.31
C THR A 684 19.50 22.54 57.60
N PRO A 685 18.89 21.33 57.55
CA PRO A 685 17.80 20.96 56.63
C PRO A 685 16.39 20.98 57.27
N PRO A 686 15.32 20.70 56.50
CA PRO A 686 14.06 20.23 57.08
C PRO A 686 13.56 18.89 56.51
N SER A 687 13.01 18.09 57.42
CA SER A 687 12.22 16.86 57.29
C SER A 687 10.72 17.14 56.97
N PRO A 688 9.87 16.11 56.69
CA PRO A 688 8.64 16.19 55.87
C PRO A 688 7.33 16.26 56.68
N PRO A 689 6.17 16.48 56.03
CA PRO A 689 4.94 15.68 56.32
C PRO A 689 3.91 15.62 55.14
N PRO A 690 2.68 15.04 55.27
CA PRO A 690 2.25 13.81 55.97
C PRO A 690 1.32 12.89 55.12
N ASP A 691 1.05 11.68 55.65
CA ASP A 691 -0.06 10.79 55.31
C ASP A 691 -1.40 11.24 55.95
N GLU A 692 -2.52 11.05 55.24
CA GLU A 692 -3.92 10.81 55.71
C GLU A 692 -4.74 10.33 54.49
N ALA A 693 -5.77 9.48 54.52
CA ALA A 693 -6.41 8.66 55.54
C ALA A 693 -7.36 7.66 54.83
N SER A 694 -7.65 6.57 55.54
CA SER A 694 -8.55 5.45 55.22
C SER A 694 -10.03 5.85 55.17
N LEU A 695 -10.85 5.14 54.38
CA LEU A 695 -12.30 5.06 54.62
C LEU A 695 -12.86 3.65 54.33
N CYS A 696 -13.49 3.07 55.35
CA CYS A 696 -14.23 1.81 55.32
C CYS A 696 -15.74 2.06 55.14
N ILE A 697 -16.40 1.33 54.23
CA ILE A 697 -17.81 0.87 54.24
C ILE A 697 -17.82 -0.37 53.29
N GLY A 698 -18.30 -1.58 53.55
CA GLY A 698 -19.27 -2.11 54.50
C GLY A 698 -20.48 -2.71 53.75
N GLY A 699 -20.51 -4.04 53.51
CA GLY A 699 -21.77 -4.80 53.44
C GLY A 699 -22.18 -5.57 52.17
N ALA A 700 -22.05 -6.90 52.27
CA ALA A 700 -22.98 -7.99 51.89
C ALA A 700 -23.35 -8.29 50.41
N GLY A 701 -23.20 -9.57 50.04
CA GLY A 701 -23.81 -10.17 48.85
C GLY A 701 -23.28 -11.58 48.52
N THR A 702 -23.81 -12.61 49.18
CA THR A 702 -23.59 -14.04 48.92
C THR A 702 -24.16 -14.50 47.57
N GLY A 703 -23.46 -15.39 46.86
CA GLY A 703 -24.01 -16.12 45.70
C GLY A 703 -23.09 -17.21 45.18
N ALA A 704 -23.51 -18.46 45.30
CA ALA A 704 -22.75 -19.67 45.04
C ALA A 704 -22.67 -20.08 43.55
N ARG A 705 -21.61 -20.85 43.23
CA ARG A 705 -21.48 -21.99 42.30
C ARG A 705 -22.27 -21.99 40.97
N ALA A 706 -21.56 -22.26 39.87
CA ALA A 706 -21.68 -23.53 39.13
C ALA A 706 -20.64 -23.63 37.99
N ILE A 707 -19.84 -24.70 38.04
CA ILE A 707 -19.09 -25.24 36.91
C ILE A 707 -20.09 -26.07 36.09
N VAL A 708 -20.23 -25.77 34.80
CA VAL A 708 -20.98 -26.60 33.86
C VAL A 708 -20.05 -26.95 32.69
N ILE A 709 -19.72 -28.23 32.61
CA ILE A 709 -19.21 -28.90 31.41
C ILE A 709 -20.43 -29.33 30.59
N PRO A 710 -20.45 -29.15 29.26
CA PRO A 710 -21.28 -29.97 28.40
C PRO A 710 -20.41 -30.94 27.58
N SER A 711 -20.65 -32.22 27.84
CA SER A 711 -20.45 -33.34 26.93
C SER A 711 -21.65 -33.47 25.99
N GLU A 712 -21.42 -33.81 24.72
CA GLU A 712 -22.23 -34.68 23.83
C GLU A 712 -21.63 -34.56 22.41
N ALA A 713 -20.99 -35.57 21.81
CA ALA A 713 -21.48 -36.85 21.31
C ALA A 713 -22.53 -36.72 20.18
N SER A 714 -22.12 -37.04 18.95
CA SER A 714 -22.97 -37.75 17.98
C SER A 714 -22.12 -38.48 16.94
N ARG A 715 -22.34 -39.80 16.90
CA ARG A 715 -21.84 -40.78 15.93
C ARG A 715 -22.56 -40.60 14.59
N HIS A 716 -21.87 -40.91 13.49
CA HIS A 716 -22.44 -41.74 12.42
C HIS A 716 -21.39 -42.72 11.90
N VAL A 717 -21.86 -43.94 11.67
CA VAL A 717 -21.13 -45.17 11.34
C VAL A 717 -21.57 -45.60 9.94
N GLU A 718 -20.61 -45.93 9.09
CA GLU A 718 -20.61 -46.96 8.03
C GLU A 718 -19.15 -47.00 7.54
N GLY A 719 -18.38 -48.08 7.47
CA GLY A 719 -18.68 -49.51 7.38
C GLY A 719 -17.99 -50.04 6.11
N LEU A 720 -17.26 -51.17 6.23
CA LEU A 720 -16.44 -51.89 5.22
C LEU A 720 -14.94 -51.46 5.21
N GLY A 721 -13.93 -52.26 5.56
CA GLY A 721 -13.84 -53.70 5.80
C GLY A 721 -12.84 -54.33 4.83
N ALA A 722 -11.57 -54.50 5.25
CA ALA A 722 -10.69 -55.62 4.85
C ALA A 722 -9.31 -55.50 5.53
N LYS A 723 -8.85 -56.62 6.10
CA LYS A 723 -7.57 -56.83 6.80
C LYS A 723 -6.65 -57.71 5.89
N PRO A 724 -5.40 -58.06 6.29
CA PRO A 724 -4.17 -57.81 5.53
C PRO A 724 -3.55 -59.07 4.91
N HIS A 725 -2.50 -58.92 4.09
CA HIS A 725 -1.50 -59.99 3.92
C HIS A 725 -0.08 -59.47 3.58
N LYS A 726 0.89 -60.15 4.21
CA LYS A 726 2.36 -60.05 4.12
C LYS A 726 2.91 -60.36 2.72
N HIS A 727 4.09 -59.84 2.38
CA HIS A 727 5.30 -60.64 2.05
C HIS A 727 6.50 -59.76 1.61
N THR A 728 7.65 -59.96 2.26
CA THR A 728 9.04 -59.82 1.73
C THR A 728 9.30 -60.91 0.65
N PRO A 729 10.29 -60.84 -0.29
CA PRO A 729 11.72 -60.51 -0.02
C PRO A 729 12.64 -59.95 -1.18
N SER A 730 13.87 -59.55 -0.79
CA SER A 730 15.22 -59.83 -1.38
C SER A 730 15.76 -59.23 -2.71
N MET A 731 16.91 -58.52 -2.55
CA MET A 731 18.22 -58.50 -3.27
C MET A 731 18.40 -58.35 -4.81
N ALA A 732 19.32 -57.43 -5.20
CA ALA A 732 20.50 -57.55 -6.11
C ALA A 732 20.85 -56.14 -6.68
N ALA A 733 21.99 -55.49 -6.41
CA ALA A 733 23.39 -55.70 -6.83
C ALA A 733 23.77 -55.20 -8.26
N SER A 734 24.63 -54.15 -8.29
CA SER A 734 25.69 -53.81 -9.30
C SER A 734 25.31 -53.18 -10.67
N PRO A 735 26.24 -52.57 -11.46
CA PRO A 735 27.65 -52.18 -11.20
C PRO A 735 28.11 -50.77 -11.72
N VAL A 736 29.41 -50.54 -11.55
CA VAL A 736 30.35 -49.44 -11.88
C VAL A 736 30.77 -49.37 -13.37
N GLY A 737 31.22 -48.18 -13.80
CA GLY A 737 32.19 -47.92 -14.92
C GLY A 737 31.57 -47.13 -16.10
N SER A 738 32.22 -46.21 -16.83
CA SER A 738 33.59 -45.67 -16.90
C SER A 738 33.58 -44.51 -17.94
N VAL A 739 34.44 -43.50 -17.77
CA VAL A 739 34.84 -42.41 -18.71
C VAL A 739 35.58 -43.02 -19.93
N PRO A 740 35.71 -42.46 -21.20
CA PRO A 740 36.05 -41.08 -21.64
C PRO A 740 35.24 -40.58 -22.88
N THR A 741 35.34 -39.38 -23.49
CA THR A 741 36.48 -38.65 -24.10
C THR A 741 36.00 -37.29 -24.70
N SER A 742 36.93 -36.33 -24.78
CA SER A 742 37.15 -35.27 -25.81
C SER A 742 36.15 -34.14 -26.14
N LEU A 743 36.61 -32.91 -25.85
CA LEU A 743 36.87 -31.77 -26.77
C LEU A 743 35.87 -31.46 -27.90
N ALA A 744 35.25 -30.27 -27.85
CA ALA A 744 35.57 -29.10 -28.71
C ALA A 744 34.36 -28.16 -28.93
N GLU A 745 34.59 -26.88 -28.64
CA GLU A 745 34.14 -25.67 -29.36
C GLU A 745 32.71 -25.56 -29.93
N SER A 746 31.96 -24.55 -29.48
CA SER A 746 31.74 -23.36 -30.33
C SER A 746 30.96 -22.26 -29.60
N SER A 747 31.58 -21.10 -29.59
CA SER A 747 31.06 -19.78 -29.29
C SER A 747 30.01 -19.33 -30.30
N PHE A 748 28.89 -18.75 -29.85
CA PHE A 748 28.13 -17.77 -30.64
C PHE A 748 27.39 -16.77 -29.73
N ARG A 749 27.89 -15.54 -29.72
CA ARG A 749 27.17 -14.25 -29.58
C ARG A 749 27.46 -13.48 -30.89
N PRO A 750 26.74 -12.40 -31.29
CA PRO A 750 25.99 -11.48 -30.43
C PRO A 750 24.64 -10.92 -30.99
N SER A 751 23.78 -10.45 -30.08
CA SER A 751 23.25 -9.08 -30.04
C SER A 751 22.72 -8.76 -28.65
#